data_AF-A0A9W8FCW9-F1
#
_entry.id   AF-A0A9W8FCW9-F1
#
_cell.length_a   1.000
_cell.length_b   1.000
_cell.length_c   1.000
_cell.angle_alpha   90.00
_cell.angle_beta   90.00
_cell.angle_gamma   90.00
#
_symmetry.space_group_name_H-M   'P 1'
#
loop_
_entity.id
_entity.type
_entity.pdbx_description
1 polymer ?
#
loop_
_entity_poly.entity_id
_entity_poly.type
_entity_poly.pdbx_seq_one_letter_code
_entity_poly.pdbx_strand_id
1 'polypeptide(L)'
;MVSRVGLSDIPSLAENLGGFSDKQGSELLSHISTWKGDITTLAVDAVVNAADEVLSGGGGVDGAIHKAAGPQLSEACKELGGCKTGHAKITPGFNLPAKYVIHTVGPVGENPDLLASAYRESLNVAAENGVRSIAFPCISTGVFGYPAEAASVVAVKTVAEWMESHSGAIERVVSLPTAPGMIDSVRRSGNQVSGDSPVSKPSPASSAVVLGRTGSGMRSVHSNRSGSIQNSSDADRSSRRYSVTALYSIVAERDEEVSDELSEAQRNLRELKSQISAQSKKNFLLERDVRYLDSRIALLIQNRMAADEVKELSSHLEDVSQGSNDYYPDSEHTQLYGNLFFLLQNEPRHIATLTRLVTLSEIDTLLQTVMFTLYGNQYESREEHLLLTMFQLVLAAQFETTQEFSNLLRQNTPVSRMMNTYTSRGPGQVYLKNVISEEISRVIQNRDLNLEINPLKVYEELRQERTDRGLPTDDFPQGVSTEEATNNPLVCAAIQPRLDELTRIVSRFLDTIIEHKDDTPYGIRWICKQIRSLTKRRYPDAPDSAVCSLIGGFFFLRYINPAIVTPQAHMLIENAPTAHPRRVLTLVAKLIQNLANKPTYAKEKYMESLAPFVESNRARINRFLNDLCEVSDFYDNMEMDQYVALTKHDITLNISLNELYNTHALLRQHLHVLAPTQDSNLRSLLDELSEAPPLVPRNLNATMELNLFSKWETPILSDLSTLAADNALTQHDIMYVETKSILVQIIRSMPHLKYNRYKPESNAAAKVDLLFVSEQAATSKDSMLVRKGIKVREMLMELEESGAIDRNDGYRYLTEEILHELAHLGSLRDKVEEEIVGLTDVYKTICDYNGYLRSQIETYKAYLSNVRMQSATPKHQRKKNAVPVGVTVVDPKPLQSRRQQLKRDNPDKRSAVHDFKLETLERMGVVCRSNIPENRQDKVYFSFSSPSTACYVIRLFYKGREKPVINMDLLLEDLLERKHNKIEILDLEYVHLSVVRLLEFLEKRF
;
A
#
# COMPACT_ATOMS: atom_id res chain seq x y z
N MET A 1 18.23 -15.11 -26.91
CA MET A 1 18.04 -14.09 -27.96
C MET A 1 17.16 -13.00 -27.39
N VAL A 2 17.54 -11.72 -27.52
CA VAL A 2 16.67 -10.61 -27.13
C VAL A 2 15.56 -10.48 -28.18
N SER A 3 14.31 -10.37 -27.74
CA SER A 3 13.17 -10.12 -28.62
C SER A 3 13.30 -8.73 -29.24
N ARG A 4 13.55 -8.66 -30.55
CA ARG A 4 13.59 -7.40 -31.30
C ARG A 4 12.17 -6.96 -31.62
N VAL A 5 11.89 -5.67 -31.50
CA VAL A 5 10.62 -5.06 -31.89
C VAL A 5 10.83 -4.26 -33.17
N GLY A 6 10.07 -4.59 -34.21
CA GLY A 6 10.14 -3.92 -35.51
C GLY A 6 9.29 -2.66 -35.57
N LEU A 7 9.63 -1.76 -36.49
CA LEU A 7 8.85 -0.54 -36.75
C LEU A 7 7.39 -0.83 -37.15
N SER A 8 7.15 -1.98 -37.78
CA SER A 8 5.84 -2.51 -38.15
C SER A 8 4.94 -2.87 -36.97
N ASP A 9 5.54 -3.15 -35.82
CA ASP A 9 4.85 -3.67 -34.64
C ASP A 9 4.40 -2.53 -33.71
N ILE A 10 4.70 -1.28 -34.10
CA ILE A 10 4.44 -0.06 -33.34
C ILE A 10 3.49 0.81 -34.17
N PRO A 11 2.21 0.95 -33.79
CA PRO A 11 1.26 1.80 -34.53
C PRO A 11 1.67 3.27 -34.50
N SER A 12 1.26 4.00 -35.54
CA SER A 12 1.33 5.46 -35.60
C SER A 12 0.23 6.10 -34.74
N LEU A 13 0.38 7.38 -34.42
CA LEU A 13 -0.66 8.13 -33.74
C LEU A 13 -1.93 8.28 -34.60
N ALA A 14 -1.80 8.35 -35.93
CA ALA A 14 -2.94 8.35 -36.85
C ALA A 14 -3.80 7.06 -36.71
N GLU A 15 -3.15 5.90 -36.61
CA GLU A 15 -3.83 4.60 -36.43
C GLU A 15 -4.48 4.48 -35.05
N ASN A 16 -3.84 4.99 -33.99
CA ASN A 16 -4.36 4.95 -32.61
C ASN A 16 -5.54 5.92 -32.38
N LEU A 17 -5.70 6.98 -33.18
CA LEU A 17 -6.66 8.07 -32.92
C LEU A 17 -7.93 8.04 -33.79
N GLY A 18 -8.04 7.12 -34.75
CA GLY A 18 -9.32 6.78 -35.38
C GLY A 18 -9.96 7.84 -36.28
N GLY A 19 -9.25 8.28 -37.33
CA GLY A 19 -9.84 9.00 -38.46
C GLY A 19 -9.92 10.54 -38.29
N PHE A 20 -9.09 11.25 -39.07
CA PHE A 20 -9.06 12.72 -39.10
C PHE A 20 -9.77 13.28 -40.33
N SER A 21 -10.42 14.44 -40.17
CA SER A 21 -11.03 15.20 -41.28
C SER A 21 -10.06 16.16 -41.98
N ASP A 22 -8.88 16.38 -41.41
CA ASP A 22 -7.88 17.32 -41.92
C ASP A 22 -6.64 16.60 -42.45
N LYS A 23 -6.19 16.99 -43.65
CA LYS A 23 -5.19 16.25 -44.43
C LYS A 23 -3.77 16.45 -43.92
N GLN A 24 -3.40 17.66 -43.50
CA GLN A 24 -2.02 17.93 -43.04
C GLN A 24 -1.75 17.34 -41.66
N GLY A 25 -2.69 17.52 -40.71
CA GLY A 25 -2.60 16.87 -39.40
C GLY A 25 -2.56 15.34 -39.48
N SER A 26 -3.29 14.74 -40.44
CA SER A 26 -3.26 13.30 -40.67
C SER A 26 -1.93 12.77 -41.23
N GLU A 27 -1.16 13.59 -41.94
CA GLU A 27 0.12 13.19 -42.53
C GLU A 27 1.23 13.18 -41.46
N LEU A 28 1.37 14.26 -40.70
CA LEU A 28 2.33 14.35 -39.59
C LEU A 28 2.12 13.24 -38.54
N LEU A 29 0.86 12.98 -38.16
CA LEU A 29 0.50 11.94 -37.19
C LEU A 29 0.73 10.50 -37.69
N SER A 30 0.93 10.29 -38.99
CA SER A 30 1.30 8.98 -39.55
C SER A 30 2.80 8.66 -39.37
N HIS A 31 3.63 9.69 -39.22
CA HIS A 31 5.07 9.58 -39.03
C HIS A 31 5.50 9.54 -37.56
N ILE A 32 4.64 9.94 -36.62
CA ILE A 32 4.92 9.89 -35.19
C ILE A 32 4.23 8.67 -34.56
N SER A 33 5.02 7.83 -33.87
CA SER A 33 4.58 6.67 -33.10
C SER A 33 4.84 6.87 -31.62
N THR A 34 3.93 6.37 -30.79
CA THR A 34 4.15 6.25 -29.34
C THR A 34 4.37 4.79 -28.98
N TRP A 35 5.37 4.53 -28.14
CA TRP A 35 5.69 3.19 -27.69
C TRP A 35 5.98 3.19 -26.19
N LYS A 36 5.96 2.02 -25.55
CA LYS A 36 6.33 1.84 -24.14
C LYS A 36 7.03 0.51 -23.97
N GLY A 37 8.35 0.55 -23.85
CA GLY A 37 9.20 -0.63 -23.72
C GLY A 37 10.67 -0.25 -23.54
N ASP A 38 11.54 -1.25 -23.62
CA ASP A 38 12.99 -1.06 -23.54
C ASP A 38 13.55 -0.59 -24.88
N ILE A 39 13.99 0.68 -24.95
CA ILE A 39 14.51 1.32 -26.17
C ILE A 39 15.65 0.51 -26.83
N THR A 40 16.40 -0.28 -26.06
CA THR A 40 17.50 -1.11 -26.56
C THR A 40 17.03 -2.31 -27.39
N THR A 41 15.73 -2.59 -27.43
CA THR A 41 15.13 -3.68 -28.21
C THR A 41 14.57 -3.24 -29.59
N LEU A 42 14.53 -1.94 -29.86
CA LEU A 42 13.99 -1.36 -31.08
C LEU A 42 14.90 -1.53 -32.30
N ALA A 43 14.37 -2.12 -33.37
CA ALA A 43 15.02 -2.16 -34.67
C ALA A 43 14.68 -0.90 -35.50
N VAL A 44 15.32 0.22 -35.13
CA VAL A 44 15.26 1.55 -35.79
C VAL A 44 16.63 1.94 -36.36
N ASP A 45 16.73 2.99 -37.17
CA ASP A 45 18.04 3.45 -37.65
C ASP A 45 18.89 4.05 -36.51
N ALA A 46 18.28 4.87 -35.63
CA ALA A 46 18.97 5.41 -34.46
C ALA A 46 18.11 5.38 -33.18
N VAL A 47 18.75 5.08 -32.05
CA VAL A 47 18.19 5.34 -30.72
C VAL A 47 18.86 6.57 -30.11
N VAL A 48 18.06 7.43 -29.47
CA VAL A 48 18.57 8.60 -28.77
C VAL A 48 18.90 8.23 -27.33
N ASN A 49 20.05 8.70 -26.87
CA ASN A 49 20.54 8.49 -25.53
C ASN A 49 20.58 9.81 -24.76
N ALA A 50 19.95 9.83 -23.58
CA ALA A 50 19.95 10.98 -22.69
C ALA A 50 21.20 10.93 -21.78
N ALA A 51 22.28 11.56 -22.23
CA ALA A 51 23.62 11.47 -21.65
C ALA A 51 23.99 12.67 -20.75
N ASP A 52 25.08 12.53 -20.00
CA ASP A 52 25.78 13.62 -19.34
C ASP A 52 26.73 14.39 -20.29
N GLU A 53 27.24 15.56 -19.87
CA GLU A 53 28.15 16.37 -20.71
C GLU A 53 29.50 15.70 -21.01
N VAL A 54 29.84 14.62 -20.30
CA VAL A 54 31.12 13.91 -20.42
C VAL A 54 30.99 12.67 -21.33
N LEU A 55 29.76 12.28 -21.68
CA LEU A 55 29.41 11.03 -22.36
C LEU A 55 29.94 9.79 -21.62
N SER A 56 29.91 9.82 -20.29
CA SER A 56 30.65 8.87 -19.44
C SER A 56 30.03 7.48 -19.29
N GLY A 57 28.71 7.36 -19.53
CA GLY A 57 27.91 6.16 -19.32
C GLY A 57 27.42 6.05 -17.87
N GLY A 58 26.24 6.62 -17.62
CA GLY A 58 25.60 6.72 -16.31
C GLY A 58 24.53 5.65 -16.01
N GLY A 59 23.50 6.06 -15.26
CA GLY A 59 22.35 5.22 -14.91
C GLY A 59 21.16 5.37 -15.86
N GLY A 60 20.03 4.74 -15.53
CA GLY A 60 18.78 4.89 -16.28
C GLY A 60 18.88 4.40 -17.73
N VAL A 61 18.35 5.19 -18.68
CA VAL A 61 18.37 4.88 -20.12
C VAL A 61 19.80 4.80 -20.66
N ASP A 62 20.69 5.70 -20.22
CA ASP A 62 22.10 5.74 -20.61
C ASP A 62 22.83 4.46 -20.20
N GLY A 63 22.67 4.04 -18.95
CA GLY A 63 23.19 2.77 -18.46
C GLY A 63 22.61 1.54 -19.18
N ALA A 64 21.34 1.58 -19.60
CA ALA A 64 20.73 0.52 -20.39
C ALA A 64 21.32 0.44 -21.81
N ILE A 65 21.44 1.58 -22.50
CA ILE A 65 22.01 1.70 -23.84
C ILE A 65 23.48 1.25 -23.83
N HIS A 66 24.30 1.74 -22.89
CA HIS A 66 25.69 1.31 -22.75
C HIS A 66 25.84 -0.19 -22.45
N LYS A 67 24.97 -0.76 -21.59
CA LYS A 67 24.99 -2.19 -21.29
C LYS A 67 24.59 -3.06 -22.49
N ALA A 68 23.63 -2.60 -23.30
CA ALA A 68 23.13 -3.34 -24.46
C ALA A 68 24.04 -3.20 -25.69
N ALA A 69 24.62 -2.02 -25.94
CA ALA A 69 25.58 -1.79 -27.00
C ALA A 69 26.94 -2.48 -26.73
N GLY A 70 27.34 -2.56 -25.46
CA GLY A 70 28.60 -3.16 -25.03
C GLY A 70 29.74 -2.14 -24.88
N PRO A 71 30.95 -2.58 -24.45
CA PRO A 71 32.03 -1.68 -24.04
C PRO A 71 32.53 -0.75 -25.15
N GLN A 72 32.39 -1.15 -26.41
CA GLN A 72 32.80 -0.39 -27.59
C GLN A 72 32.11 0.99 -27.69
N LEU A 73 30.89 1.12 -27.14
CA LEU A 73 30.21 2.42 -27.08
C LEU A 73 30.94 3.42 -26.17
N SER A 74 31.51 2.95 -25.05
CA SER A 74 32.31 3.80 -24.16
C SER A 74 33.64 4.24 -24.79
N GLU A 75 34.19 3.44 -25.70
CA GLU A 75 35.39 3.82 -26.46
C GLU A 75 35.06 4.89 -27.49
N ALA A 76 34.00 4.72 -28.28
CA ALA A 76 33.53 5.74 -29.23
C ALA A 76 33.13 7.06 -28.55
N CYS A 77 32.45 7.01 -27.38
CA CYS A 77 32.11 8.23 -26.62
C CYS A 77 33.34 9.04 -26.19
N LYS A 78 34.48 8.40 -25.90
CA LYS A 78 35.72 9.12 -25.51
C LYS A 78 36.31 9.91 -26.66
N GLU A 79 36.23 9.40 -27.89
CA GLU A 79 36.71 10.09 -29.10
C GLU A 79 35.89 11.34 -29.42
N LEU A 80 34.61 11.40 -28.98
CA LEU A 80 33.75 12.56 -29.19
C LEU A 80 34.10 13.78 -28.33
N GLY A 81 34.83 13.62 -27.23
CA GLY A 81 35.25 14.73 -26.36
C GLY A 81 34.10 15.44 -25.62
N GLY A 82 33.11 14.69 -25.14
CA GLY A 82 31.94 15.21 -24.41
C GLY A 82 30.88 15.85 -25.31
N CYS A 83 29.79 16.34 -24.73
CA CYS A 83 28.73 17.08 -25.43
C CYS A 83 28.18 18.20 -24.54
N LYS A 84 27.75 19.33 -25.12
CA LYS A 84 27.17 20.43 -24.34
C LYS A 84 25.67 20.19 -24.13
N THR A 85 25.13 20.66 -23.01
CA THR A 85 23.69 20.77 -22.79
C THR A 85 22.99 21.45 -23.98
N GLY A 86 21.92 20.83 -24.49
CA GLY A 86 21.16 21.29 -25.65
C GLY A 86 21.70 20.81 -27.01
N HIS A 87 22.80 20.06 -27.07
CA HIS A 87 23.38 19.51 -28.30
C HIS A 87 23.41 17.97 -28.32
N ALA A 88 23.61 17.41 -29.52
CA ALA A 88 23.70 15.98 -29.76
C ALA A 88 24.97 15.57 -30.56
N LYS A 89 25.40 14.32 -30.42
CA LYS A 89 26.49 13.68 -31.19
C LYS A 89 26.15 12.22 -31.51
N ILE A 90 26.72 11.66 -32.58
CA ILE A 90 26.39 10.31 -33.07
C ILE A 90 27.56 9.32 -32.92
N THR A 91 27.23 8.06 -32.62
CA THR A 91 28.14 6.89 -32.65
C THR A 91 27.45 5.68 -33.31
N PRO A 92 28.18 4.61 -33.68
CA PRO A 92 27.57 3.34 -34.09
C PRO A 92 26.76 2.66 -32.97
N GLY A 93 25.76 1.85 -33.32
CA GLY A 93 24.91 1.11 -32.37
C GLY A 93 25.54 -0.13 -31.74
N PHE A 94 26.66 -0.62 -32.29
CA PHE A 94 27.36 -1.83 -31.85
C PHE A 94 26.44 -3.06 -31.75
N ASN A 95 26.19 -3.58 -30.54
CA ASN A 95 25.35 -4.77 -30.33
C ASN A 95 23.84 -4.46 -30.28
N LEU A 96 23.42 -3.19 -30.37
CA LEU A 96 22.02 -2.81 -30.44
C LEU A 96 21.38 -3.29 -31.75
N PRO A 97 20.04 -3.49 -31.80
CA PRO A 97 19.32 -3.68 -33.05
C PRO A 97 19.30 -2.42 -33.94
N ALA A 98 19.61 -1.25 -33.36
CA ALA A 98 19.72 0.01 -34.07
C ALA A 98 21.11 0.26 -34.66
N LYS A 99 21.19 0.99 -35.78
CA LYS A 99 22.46 1.23 -36.50
C LYS A 99 23.33 2.27 -35.79
N TYR A 100 22.73 3.26 -35.13
CA TYR A 100 23.40 4.37 -34.48
C TYR A 100 22.85 4.67 -33.08
N VAL A 101 23.66 5.30 -32.24
CA VAL A 101 23.23 5.98 -31.01
C VAL A 101 23.47 7.47 -31.17
N ILE A 102 22.45 8.28 -30.89
CA ILE A 102 22.55 9.75 -30.87
C ILE A 102 22.54 10.19 -29.40
N HIS A 103 23.70 10.56 -28.87
CA HIS A 103 23.88 11.01 -27.50
C HIS A 103 23.56 12.49 -27.41
N THR A 104 22.53 12.86 -26.65
CA THR A 104 22.11 14.24 -26.44
C THR A 104 22.06 14.57 -24.96
N VAL A 105 22.42 15.80 -24.61
CA VAL A 105 22.42 16.26 -23.22
C VAL A 105 21.23 17.20 -23.00
N GLY A 106 20.28 16.78 -22.16
CA GLY A 106 19.17 17.64 -21.75
C GLY A 106 19.54 18.53 -20.56
N PRO A 107 18.77 19.61 -20.29
CA PRO A 107 18.99 20.48 -19.15
C PRO A 107 18.72 19.80 -17.80
N VAL A 108 19.36 20.31 -16.75
CA VAL A 108 19.00 20.04 -15.35
C VAL A 108 17.92 21.03 -14.92
N GLY A 109 16.82 20.51 -14.36
CA GLY A 109 15.61 21.29 -14.06
C GLY A 109 14.85 21.72 -15.32
N GLU A 110 13.84 22.57 -15.12
CA GLU A 110 12.99 23.07 -16.21
C GLU A 110 13.70 24.17 -17.01
N ASN A 111 14.18 23.82 -18.21
CA ASN A 111 14.61 24.78 -19.22
C ASN A 111 14.04 24.37 -20.59
N PRO A 112 12.89 24.92 -21.00
CA PRO A 112 12.22 24.55 -22.25
C PRO A 112 13.08 24.76 -23.50
N ASP A 113 13.88 25.83 -23.54
CA ASP A 113 14.70 26.17 -24.71
C ASP A 113 15.85 25.18 -24.92
N LEU A 114 16.54 24.78 -23.85
CA LEU A 114 17.60 23.78 -23.90
C LEU A 114 17.05 22.37 -24.16
N LEU A 115 15.86 22.05 -23.62
CA LEU A 115 15.21 20.78 -23.92
C LEU A 115 14.77 20.71 -25.40
N ALA A 116 14.17 21.78 -25.93
CA ALA A 116 13.86 21.89 -27.36
C ALA A 116 15.12 21.81 -28.22
N SER A 117 16.22 22.44 -27.81
CA SER A 117 17.52 22.32 -28.48
C SER A 117 17.99 20.86 -28.54
N ALA A 118 17.91 20.10 -27.44
CA ALA A 118 18.32 18.69 -27.40
C ALA A 118 17.53 17.81 -28.40
N TYR A 119 16.21 17.99 -28.51
CA TYR A 119 15.41 17.30 -29.52
C TYR A 119 15.77 17.75 -30.95
N ARG A 120 15.87 19.06 -31.20
CA ARG A 120 16.17 19.63 -32.52
C ARG A 120 17.54 19.19 -33.04
N GLU A 121 18.58 19.27 -32.20
CA GLU A 121 19.94 18.87 -32.55
C GLU A 121 20.04 17.35 -32.78
N SER A 122 19.28 16.55 -32.02
CA SER A 122 19.19 15.11 -32.27
C SER A 122 18.58 14.78 -33.65
N LEU A 123 17.56 15.53 -34.07
CA LEU A 123 16.92 15.38 -35.39
C LEU A 123 17.83 15.89 -36.52
N ASN A 124 18.53 17.01 -36.31
CA ASN A 124 19.54 17.55 -37.25
C ASN A 124 20.63 16.51 -37.50
N VAL A 125 21.26 15.98 -36.44
CA VAL A 125 22.31 14.95 -36.52
C VAL A 125 21.79 13.68 -37.19
N ALA A 126 20.54 13.29 -36.95
CA ALA A 126 19.91 12.16 -37.62
C ALA A 126 19.79 12.38 -39.14
N ALA A 127 19.26 13.53 -39.55
CA ALA A 127 19.09 13.88 -40.96
C ALA A 127 20.43 13.97 -41.71
N GLU A 128 21.44 14.60 -41.11
CA GLU A 128 22.80 14.70 -41.66
C GLU A 128 23.46 13.33 -41.90
N ASN A 129 23.10 12.32 -41.10
CA ASN A 129 23.64 10.96 -41.19
C ASN A 129 22.69 9.97 -41.92
N GLY A 130 21.62 10.44 -42.56
CA GLY A 130 20.69 9.62 -43.33
C GLY A 130 19.85 8.65 -42.51
N VAL A 131 19.65 8.93 -41.22
CA VAL A 131 18.79 8.17 -40.29
C VAL A 131 17.33 8.45 -40.64
N ARG A 132 16.58 7.43 -41.08
CA ARG A 132 15.16 7.60 -41.51
C ARG A 132 14.17 7.25 -40.41
N SER A 133 14.58 6.47 -39.41
CA SER A 133 13.78 6.11 -38.23
C SER A 133 14.55 6.35 -36.93
N ILE A 134 13.98 7.14 -36.02
CA ILE A 134 14.62 7.56 -34.77
C ILE A 134 13.72 7.30 -33.56
N ALA A 135 14.28 6.81 -32.46
CA ALA A 135 13.56 6.59 -31.21
C ALA A 135 14.07 7.48 -30.08
N PHE A 136 13.16 8.17 -29.38
CA PHE A 136 13.46 9.08 -28.27
C PHE A 136 13.01 8.53 -26.91
N PRO A 137 13.86 8.59 -25.88
CA PRO A 137 13.43 8.54 -24.48
C PRO A 137 12.90 9.92 -24.04
N CYS A 138 12.24 9.98 -22.89
CA CYS A 138 11.89 11.25 -22.25
C CYS A 138 13.18 11.92 -21.71
N ILE A 139 13.76 12.83 -22.50
CA ILE A 139 14.98 13.55 -22.14
C ILE A 139 14.75 14.39 -20.86
N SER A 140 15.75 14.41 -19.96
CA SER A 140 15.77 15.11 -18.67
C SER A 140 14.75 14.69 -17.59
N THR A 141 13.79 13.79 -17.85
CA THR A 141 12.74 13.45 -16.86
C THR A 141 13.15 12.44 -15.79
N GLY A 142 14.43 12.05 -15.75
CA GLY A 142 15.02 11.16 -14.76
C GLY A 142 15.82 11.94 -13.70
N VAL A 143 17.12 11.65 -13.61
CA VAL A 143 18.06 12.26 -12.66
C VAL A 143 18.11 13.80 -12.78
N PHE A 144 17.82 14.36 -13.95
CA PHE A 144 17.83 15.80 -14.21
C PHE A 144 16.53 16.53 -13.80
N GLY A 145 15.49 15.80 -13.36
CA GLY A 145 14.35 16.39 -12.63
C GLY A 145 13.34 17.21 -13.43
N TYR A 146 13.34 17.16 -14.77
CA TYR A 146 12.33 17.86 -15.58
C TYR A 146 10.97 17.14 -15.48
N PRO A 147 9.86 17.79 -15.08
CA PRO A 147 8.55 17.12 -14.99
C PRO A 147 8.09 16.52 -16.32
N ALA A 148 7.66 15.26 -16.29
CA ALA A 148 7.41 14.48 -17.51
C ALA A 148 6.32 15.08 -18.43
N GLU A 149 5.27 15.67 -17.86
CA GLU A 149 4.21 16.30 -18.64
C GLU A 149 4.73 17.55 -19.38
N ALA A 150 5.40 18.46 -18.67
CA ALA A 150 6.00 19.66 -19.24
C ALA A 150 7.07 19.31 -20.30
N ALA A 151 7.90 18.29 -20.04
CA ALA A 151 8.88 17.80 -21.00
C ALA A 151 8.23 17.23 -22.27
N SER A 152 7.12 16.51 -22.14
CA SER A 152 6.41 15.90 -23.27
C SER A 152 5.81 16.94 -24.23
N VAL A 153 5.32 18.07 -23.70
CA VAL A 153 4.80 19.19 -24.51
C VAL A 153 5.93 19.82 -25.33
N VAL A 154 7.09 20.07 -24.71
CA VAL A 154 8.28 20.61 -25.40
C VAL A 154 8.79 19.64 -26.45
N ALA A 155 8.90 18.35 -26.12
CA ALA A 155 9.37 17.29 -27.02
C ALA A 155 8.50 17.23 -28.29
N VAL A 156 7.19 17.07 -28.13
CA VAL A 156 6.28 16.87 -29.25
C VAL A 156 6.09 18.12 -30.09
N LYS A 157 6.02 19.30 -29.47
CA LYS A 157 6.02 20.57 -30.21
C LYS A 157 7.28 20.70 -31.08
N THR A 158 8.45 20.43 -30.51
CA THR A 158 9.74 20.54 -31.23
C THR A 158 9.85 19.54 -32.37
N VAL A 159 9.45 18.27 -32.15
CA VAL A 159 9.44 17.24 -33.19
C VAL A 159 8.49 17.60 -34.32
N ALA A 160 7.27 18.07 -34.01
CA ALA A 160 6.29 18.51 -35.01
C ALA A 160 6.83 19.66 -35.88
N GLU A 161 7.26 20.77 -35.25
CA GLU A 161 7.83 21.94 -35.94
C GLU A 161 9.05 21.59 -36.80
N TRP A 162 9.89 20.65 -36.34
CA TRP A 162 11.05 20.20 -37.10
C TRP A 162 10.65 19.34 -38.31
N MET A 163 9.71 18.39 -38.15
CA MET A 163 9.25 17.53 -39.24
C MET A 163 8.47 18.30 -40.32
N GLU A 164 7.69 19.31 -39.93
CA GLU A 164 7.02 20.23 -40.86
C GLU A 164 8.03 21.05 -41.69
N SER A 165 9.13 21.50 -41.07
CA SER A 165 10.19 22.26 -41.75
C SER A 165 11.18 21.40 -42.56
N HIS A 166 11.23 20.09 -42.33
CA HIS A 166 12.17 19.15 -42.96
C HIS A 166 11.45 17.92 -43.56
N SER A 167 10.34 18.18 -44.28
CA SER A 167 9.46 17.15 -44.84
C SER A 167 10.22 16.04 -45.60
N GLY A 168 10.07 14.80 -45.15
CA GLY A 168 10.68 13.62 -45.78
C GLY A 168 12.13 13.29 -45.35
N ALA A 169 12.76 14.09 -44.48
CA ALA A 169 14.09 13.78 -43.94
C ALA A 169 14.06 12.56 -42.99
N ILE A 170 13.02 12.45 -42.16
CA ILE A 170 12.79 11.33 -41.22
C ILE A 170 11.38 10.78 -41.47
N GLU A 171 11.26 9.47 -41.68
CA GLU A 171 10.00 8.77 -41.96
C GLU A 171 9.25 8.33 -40.70
N ARG A 172 9.96 8.07 -39.59
CA ARG A 172 9.34 7.63 -38.35
C ARG A 172 10.07 8.17 -37.12
N VAL A 173 9.33 8.81 -36.23
CA VAL A 173 9.79 9.17 -34.88
C VAL A 173 9.02 8.34 -33.86
N VAL A 174 9.73 7.59 -33.01
CA VAL A 174 9.15 6.74 -31.96
C VAL A 174 9.43 7.36 -30.59
N SER A 175 8.40 7.89 -29.91
CA SER A 175 8.56 8.47 -28.56
C SER A 175 8.09 7.52 -27.46
N LEU A 176 8.87 7.44 -26.38
CA LEU A 176 8.46 6.88 -25.08
C LEU A 176 7.57 7.92 -24.33
N PRO A 177 6.80 7.50 -23.30
CA PRO A 177 5.34 7.48 -23.35
C PRO A 177 4.62 8.83 -23.20
N THR A 178 3.38 8.85 -23.70
CA THR A 178 2.39 9.95 -23.64
C THR A 178 2.09 10.46 -22.23
N ALA A 179 2.14 11.79 -22.04
CA ALA A 179 1.22 12.49 -21.15
C ALA A 179 -0.09 12.81 -21.91
N PRO A 180 -1.24 13.00 -21.22
CA PRO A 180 -2.53 13.31 -21.88
C PRO A 180 -2.47 14.56 -22.78
N GLY A 181 -1.72 15.59 -22.38
CA GLY A 181 -1.54 16.84 -23.12
C GLY A 181 -0.81 16.70 -24.47
N MET A 182 -0.27 15.51 -24.79
CA MET A 182 0.46 15.28 -26.04
C MET A 182 -0.45 15.38 -27.27
N ILE A 183 -1.65 14.78 -27.20
CA ILE A 183 -2.63 14.77 -28.32
C ILE A 183 -3.19 16.18 -28.54
N ASP A 184 -3.50 16.89 -27.46
CA ASP A 184 -4.00 18.26 -27.54
C ASP A 184 -2.95 19.27 -27.99
N SER A 185 -1.66 19.03 -27.71
CA SER A 185 -0.57 19.86 -28.22
C SER A 185 -0.42 19.74 -29.73
N VAL A 186 -0.46 18.51 -30.30
CA VAL A 186 -0.43 18.33 -31.76
C VAL A 186 -1.69 18.89 -32.43
N ARG A 187 -2.86 18.76 -31.80
CA ARG A 187 -4.10 19.41 -32.28
C ARG A 187 -4.01 20.94 -32.27
N ARG A 188 -3.32 21.53 -31.28
CA ARG A 188 -3.15 22.99 -31.19
C ARG A 188 -2.11 23.53 -32.16
N SER A 189 -1.00 22.82 -32.41
CA SER A 189 -0.02 23.23 -33.42
C SER A 189 -0.60 23.18 -34.83
N GLY A 190 -1.33 22.11 -35.18
CA GLY A 190 -2.03 22.02 -36.47
C GLY A 190 -3.07 23.13 -36.69
N ASN A 191 -3.76 23.57 -35.62
CA ASN A 191 -4.77 24.63 -35.70
C ASN A 191 -4.21 26.07 -35.71
N GLN A 192 -2.90 26.29 -35.52
CA GLN A 192 -2.37 27.66 -35.29
C GLN A 192 -2.09 28.49 -36.55
N VAL A 193 -2.41 28.00 -37.75
CA VAL A 193 -2.08 28.67 -39.03
C VAL A 193 -3.30 29.08 -39.88
N SER A 194 -4.52 28.64 -39.57
CA SER A 194 -5.74 29.02 -40.31
C SER A 194 -6.61 30.01 -39.55
N GLY A 195 -6.64 31.26 -40.01
CA GLY A 195 -7.55 32.31 -39.51
C GLY A 195 -8.96 32.27 -40.13
N ASP A 196 -9.83 33.08 -39.52
CA ASP A 196 -11.19 33.47 -39.93
C ASP A 196 -12.39 32.50 -39.78
N SER A 197 -13.15 32.77 -38.72
CA SER A 197 -14.60 33.07 -38.73
C SER A 197 -15.66 31.97 -39.01
N PRO A 198 -16.89 32.06 -38.44
CA PRO A 198 -17.73 30.89 -38.17
C PRO A 198 -18.96 30.74 -39.09
N VAL A 199 -19.31 29.50 -39.46
CA VAL A 199 -20.59 29.18 -40.15
C VAL A 199 -21.24 27.89 -39.60
N SER A 200 -22.58 27.94 -39.60
CA SER A 200 -23.60 27.05 -39.01
C SER A 200 -23.59 25.54 -39.32
N LYS A 201 -24.23 24.77 -38.43
CA LYS A 201 -24.82 23.43 -38.66
C LYS A 201 -25.66 23.41 -39.97
N PRO A 202 -25.88 22.22 -40.57
CA PRO A 202 -27.17 21.56 -40.31
C PRO A 202 -27.12 20.01 -40.22
N SER A 203 -28.07 19.44 -39.47
CA SER A 203 -28.64 18.09 -39.67
C SER A 203 -29.78 18.18 -40.73
N PRO A 204 -30.47 17.11 -41.22
CA PRO A 204 -30.71 15.81 -40.59
C PRO A 204 -30.88 14.60 -41.57
N ALA A 205 -31.67 13.60 -41.13
CA ALA A 205 -32.50 12.66 -41.92
C ALA A 205 -31.97 11.24 -42.24
N SER A 206 -32.29 10.34 -41.32
CA SER A 206 -33.01 9.06 -41.55
C SER A 206 -33.28 8.58 -42.99
N SER A 207 -33.05 7.27 -43.23
CA SER A 207 -34.00 6.39 -43.93
C SER A 207 -33.70 4.91 -43.65
N ALA A 208 -34.75 4.10 -43.54
CA ALA A 208 -34.68 2.65 -43.28
C ALA A 208 -34.82 1.82 -44.58
N VAL A 209 -34.35 0.57 -44.57
CA VAL A 209 -34.75 -0.47 -45.53
C VAL A 209 -34.99 -1.78 -44.77
N VAL A 210 -36.01 -2.52 -45.21
CA VAL A 210 -36.53 -3.76 -44.59
C VAL A 210 -36.40 -4.93 -45.58
N LEU A 211 -36.43 -6.17 -45.05
CA LEU A 211 -36.59 -7.51 -45.67
C LEU A 211 -35.32 -8.39 -45.56
N GLY A 212 -35.42 -9.69 -45.21
CA GLY A 212 -36.60 -10.53 -44.98
C GLY A 212 -36.32 -11.83 -44.18
N ARG A 213 -37.37 -12.63 -43.93
CA ARG A 213 -37.39 -13.78 -43.01
C ARG A 213 -36.98 -15.12 -43.65
N THR A 214 -36.17 -15.90 -42.93
CA THR A 214 -36.16 -17.39 -42.79
C THR A 214 -35.39 -17.77 -41.51
N GLY A 215 -35.63 -18.86 -40.78
CA GLY A 215 -36.73 -19.83 -40.83
C GLY A 215 -36.42 -21.15 -40.08
N SER A 216 -37.20 -21.48 -39.04
CA SER A 216 -37.04 -22.69 -38.15
C SER A 216 -35.82 -22.66 -37.20
N GLY A 217 -35.84 -23.15 -35.96
CA GLY A 217 -36.95 -23.73 -35.17
C GLY A 217 -36.64 -25.13 -34.65
N MET A 218 -36.30 -25.27 -33.35
CA MET A 218 -36.24 -26.57 -32.66
C MET A 218 -36.72 -26.42 -31.19
N ARG A 219 -37.55 -27.37 -30.77
CA ARG A 219 -38.32 -27.35 -29.51
C ARG A 219 -37.82 -28.42 -28.54
N SER A 220 -38.08 -28.18 -27.26
CA SER A 220 -38.06 -29.16 -26.16
C SER A 220 -38.66 -30.52 -26.55
N VAL A 221 -38.01 -31.59 -26.09
CA VAL A 221 -38.56 -32.96 -26.08
C VAL A 221 -38.70 -33.40 -24.63
N HIS A 222 -39.93 -33.45 -24.13
CA HIS A 222 -40.27 -34.21 -22.92
C HIS A 222 -40.50 -35.67 -23.29
N SER A 223 -39.99 -36.61 -22.50
CA SER A 223 -40.31 -38.04 -22.63
C SER A 223 -40.93 -38.57 -21.34
N ASN A 224 -42.24 -38.79 -21.35
CA ASN A 224 -42.92 -39.51 -20.28
C ASN A 224 -42.52 -41.00 -20.30
N ARG A 225 -42.17 -41.54 -19.13
CA ARG A 225 -42.31 -42.97 -18.83
C ARG A 225 -42.90 -43.16 -17.44
N SER A 226 -44.12 -43.70 -17.40
CA SER A 226 -44.78 -44.17 -16.19
C SER A 226 -44.12 -45.46 -15.66
N GLY A 227 -43.69 -45.44 -14.41
CA GLY A 227 -43.18 -46.59 -13.65
C GLY A 227 -43.80 -46.60 -12.25
N SER A 228 -43.99 -47.78 -11.66
CA SER A 228 -44.84 -47.99 -10.48
C SER A 228 -44.22 -47.53 -9.14
N ILE A 229 -45.12 -47.10 -8.24
CA ILE A 229 -44.90 -46.80 -6.83
C ILE A 229 -44.18 -47.95 -6.09
N GLN A 230 -43.17 -47.62 -5.28
CA GLN A 230 -42.89 -48.29 -4.00
C GLN A 230 -42.12 -47.35 -3.04
N ASN A 231 -42.36 -47.50 -1.73
CA ASN A 231 -42.09 -46.52 -0.67
C ASN A 231 -40.62 -46.14 -0.45
N SER A 232 -40.35 -44.84 -0.29
CA SER A 232 -39.15 -44.31 0.38
C SER A 232 -39.38 -42.89 0.95
N SER A 233 -40.27 -42.75 1.95
CA SER A 233 -40.66 -41.44 2.52
C SER A 233 -39.66 -40.83 3.50
N ASP A 234 -38.75 -41.62 4.07
CA ASP A 234 -37.97 -41.20 5.25
C ASP A 234 -36.62 -40.56 4.90
N ALA A 235 -36.09 -40.81 3.69
CA ALA A 235 -34.83 -40.22 3.25
C ALA A 235 -34.97 -38.74 2.83
N ASP A 236 -36.12 -38.38 2.22
CA ASP A 236 -36.28 -37.11 1.49
C ASP A 236 -36.75 -35.93 2.39
N ARG A 237 -37.04 -36.19 3.67
CA ARG A 237 -37.22 -35.12 4.67
C ARG A 237 -35.90 -34.60 5.24
N SER A 238 -34.80 -35.35 5.10
CA SER A 238 -33.47 -34.90 5.56
C SER A 238 -32.84 -33.86 4.63
N SER A 239 -33.08 -33.99 3.32
CA SER A 239 -32.58 -33.07 2.27
C SER A 239 -33.21 -31.68 2.35
N ARG A 240 -34.44 -31.55 2.90
CA ARG A 240 -35.13 -30.26 3.06
C ARG A 240 -34.68 -29.43 4.27
N ARG A 241 -33.71 -29.90 5.07
CA ARG A 241 -33.13 -29.10 6.16
C ARG A 241 -32.38 -27.85 5.69
N TYR A 242 -31.91 -27.83 4.44
CA TYR A 242 -31.12 -26.74 3.81
C TYR A 242 -31.86 -25.41 3.58
N SER A 243 -33.04 -25.19 4.17
CA SER A 243 -33.83 -23.96 4.03
C SER A 243 -34.26 -23.35 5.37
N VAL A 244 -34.39 -24.15 6.44
CA VAL A 244 -35.02 -23.68 7.69
C VAL A 244 -34.19 -22.60 8.39
N THR A 245 -32.87 -22.73 8.44
CA THR A 245 -32.00 -21.73 9.11
C THR A 245 -31.84 -20.43 8.32
N ALA A 246 -31.93 -20.50 6.98
CA ALA A 246 -31.96 -19.35 6.09
C ALA A 246 -33.31 -18.61 6.16
N LEU A 247 -34.42 -19.34 6.22
CA LEU A 247 -35.73 -18.76 6.53
C LEU A 247 -35.77 -18.15 7.93
N TYR A 248 -35.08 -18.75 8.91
CA TYR A 248 -35.03 -18.27 10.29
C TYR A 248 -34.39 -16.88 10.41
N SER A 249 -33.33 -16.60 9.64
CA SER A 249 -32.68 -15.29 9.60
C SER A 249 -33.63 -14.24 9.00
N ILE A 250 -34.24 -14.53 7.86
CA ILE A 250 -35.17 -13.62 7.16
C ILE A 250 -36.45 -13.33 7.99
N VAL A 251 -36.93 -14.30 8.76
CA VAL A 251 -38.10 -14.11 9.65
C VAL A 251 -37.71 -13.38 10.94
N ALA A 252 -36.53 -13.63 11.50
CA ALA A 252 -36.04 -12.91 12.69
C ALA A 252 -35.82 -11.41 12.42
N GLU A 253 -35.46 -11.02 11.20
CA GLU A 253 -35.27 -9.62 10.79
C GLU A 253 -36.59 -8.81 10.68
N ARG A 254 -37.76 -9.45 10.67
CA ARG A 254 -39.07 -8.76 10.57
C ARG A 254 -39.69 -8.38 11.91
N ASP A 255 -39.25 -8.99 13.00
CA ASP A 255 -39.79 -8.75 14.34
C ASP A 255 -38.75 -7.98 15.17
N GLU A 256 -39.07 -6.76 15.59
CA GLU A 256 -38.27 -5.94 16.51
C GLU A 256 -37.70 -6.81 17.65
N GLU A 257 -36.36 -6.79 17.82
CA GLU A 257 -35.62 -7.72 18.65
C GLU A 257 -36.12 -7.72 20.10
N VAL A 258 -36.50 -8.90 20.62
CA VAL A 258 -36.68 -9.05 22.06
C VAL A 258 -35.29 -9.20 22.68
N SER A 259 -34.96 -8.34 23.64
CA SER A 259 -33.68 -8.35 24.33
C SER A 259 -33.51 -9.67 25.10
N ASP A 260 -32.53 -10.47 24.72
CA ASP A 260 -32.17 -11.74 25.33
C ASP A 260 -30.65 -11.85 25.48
N GLU A 261 -30.18 -12.66 26.44
CA GLU A 261 -28.76 -12.79 26.81
C GLU A 261 -27.86 -13.08 25.59
N LEU A 262 -28.27 -13.99 24.70
CA LEU A 262 -27.49 -14.30 23.49
C LEU A 262 -27.48 -13.14 22.48
N SER A 263 -28.57 -12.37 22.38
CA SER A 263 -28.62 -11.18 21.51
C SER A 263 -27.74 -10.05 22.06
N GLU A 264 -27.69 -9.88 23.39
CA GLU A 264 -26.78 -8.95 24.06
C GLU A 264 -25.31 -9.38 23.89
N ALA A 265 -25.00 -10.66 24.07
CA ALA A 265 -23.66 -11.20 23.82
C ALA A 265 -23.21 -10.99 22.36
N GLN A 266 -24.09 -11.28 21.38
CA GLN A 266 -23.80 -11.03 19.97
C GLN A 266 -23.61 -9.54 19.65
N ARG A 267 -24.38 -8.64 20.28
CA ARG A 267 -24.21 -7.19 20.15
C ARG A 267 -22.85 -6.74 20.71
N ASN A 268 -22.48 -7.20 21.90
CA ASN A 268 -21.19 -6.92 22.53
C ASN A 268 -20.02 -7.43 21.67
N LEU A 269 -20.15 -8.62 21.08
CA LEU A 269 -19.17 -9.17 20.13
C LEU A 269 -19.03 -8.30 18.87
N ARG A 270 -20.14 -7.85 18.26
CA ARG A 270 -20.12 -6.93 17.10
C ARG A 270 -19.46 -5.60 17.44
N GLU A 271 -19.77 -5.02 18.60
CA GLU A 271 -19.18 -3.76 19.04
C GLU A 271 -17.67 -3.90 19.27
N LEU A 272 -17.24 -4.97 19.95
CA LEU A 272 -15.82 -5.28 20.17
C LEU A 272 -15.07 -5.48 18.84
N LYS A 273 -15.63 -6.23 17.88
CA LYS A 273 -15.05 -6.40 16.52
C LYS A 273 -14.90 -5.06 15.79
N SER A 274 -15.88 -4.17 15.90
CA SER A 274 -15.83 -2.81 15.34
C SER A 274 -14.73 -1.96 16.00
N GLN A 275 -14.66 -1.95 17.34
CA GLN A 275 -13.62 -1.24 18.10
C GLN A 275 -12.21 -1.73 17.75
N ILE A 276 -11.99 -3.05 17.63
CA ILE A 276 -10.70 -3.63 17.21
C ILE A 276 -10.33 -3.16 15.80
N SER A 277 -11.27 -3.19 14.86
CA SER A 277 -11.02 -2.80 13.46
C SER A 277 -10.67 -1.31 13.36
N ALA A 278 -11.43 -0.45 14.04
CA ALA A 278 -11.16 0.99 14.11
C ALA A 278 -9.81 1.32 14.77
N GLN A 279 -9.42 0.61 15.83
CA GLN A 279 -8.14 0.82 16.50
C GLN A 279 -6.97 0.27 15.69
N SER A 280 -7.14 -0.87 14.99
CA SER A 280 -6.15 -1.42 14.07
C SER A 280 -5.83 -0.45 12.92
N LYS A 281 -6.86 0.18 12.34
CA LYS A 281 -6.72 1.22 11.30
C LYS A 281 -5.92 2.43 11.80
N LYS A 282 -6.16 2.89 13.04
CA LYS A 282 -5.37 3.96 13.69
C LYS A 282 -3.91 3.56 13.90
N ASN A 283 -3.65 2.32 14.33
CA ASN A 283 -2.29 1.82 14.54
C ASN A 283 -1.49 1.76 13.23
N PHE A 284 -2.09 1.23 12.15
CA PHE A 284 -1.41 1.13 10.86
C PHE A 284 -1.02 2.52 10.31
N LEU A 285 -1.88 3.53 10.47
CA LEU A 285 -1.56 4.92 10.14
C LEU A 285 -0.36 5.45 10.95
N LEU A 286 -0.34 5.23 12.27
CA LEU A 286 0.78 5.62 13.13
C LEU A 286 2.07 4.86 12.79
N GLU A 287 2.00 3.58 12.44
CA GLU A 287 3.14 2.76 12.02
C GLU A 287 3.71 3.24 10.67
N ARG A 288 2.85 3.61 9.72
CA ARG A 288 3.26 4.26 8.46
C ARG A 288 3.97 5.58 8.73
N ASP A 289 3.45 6.38 9.66
CA ASP A 289 4.03 7.67 10.01
C ASP A 289 5.37 7.52 10.76
N VAL A 290 5.48 6.54 11.66
CA VAL A 290 6.75 6.09 12.26
C VAL A 290 7.75 5.69 11.19
N ARG A 291 7.38 4.86 10.21
CA ARG A 291 8.25 4.46 9.09
C ARG A 291 8.69 5.67 8.23
N TYR A 292 7.79 6.62 7.99
CA TYR A 292 8.13 7.86 7.28
C TYR A 292 9.16 8.69 8.08
N LEU A 293 8.91 8.90 9.37
CA LEU A 293 9.82 9.59 10.28
C LEU A 293 11.18 8.88 10.36
N ASP A 294 11.22 7.55 10.51
CA ASP A 294 12.45 6.76 10.52
C ASP A 294 13.26 6.93 9.23
N SER A 295 12.60 6.85 8.06
CA SER A 295 13.28 7.04 6.77
C SER A 295 13.87 8.45 6.63
N ARG A 296 13.15 9.48 7.07
CA ARG A 296 13.60 10.87 6.99
C ARG A 296 14.62 11.21 8.08
N ILE A 297 14.52 10.64 9.28
CA ILE A 297 15.50 10.80 10.37
C ILE A 297 16.80 10.07 10.02
N ALA A 298 16.75 8.90 9.40
CA ALA A 298 17.95 8.24 8.86
C ALA A 298 18.66 9.13 7.84
N LEU A 299 17.91 9.76 6.93
CA LEU A 299 18.46 10.74 5.97
C LEU A 299 18.98 12.01 6.66
N LEU A 300 18.31 12.54 7.69
CA LEU A 300 18.78 13.68 8.49
C LEU A 300 20.10 13.37 9.22
N ILE A 301 20.23 12.16 9.77
CA ILE A 301 21.47 11.66 10.41
C ILE A 301 22.59 11.52 9.38
N GLN A 302 22.28 11.00 8.19
CA GLN A 302 23.24 10.71 7.13
C GLN A 302 23.73 11.97 6.39
N ASN A 303 22.83 12.93 6.11
CA ASN A 303 23.11 14.11 5.30
C ASN A 303 23.33 15.41 6.11
N ARG A 304 22.93 15.45 7.39
CA ARG A 304 23.24 16.53 8.34
C ARG A 304 22.84 17.94 7.85
N MET A 305 21.60 18.05 7.36
CA MET A 305 21.08 19.21 6.60
C MET A 305 20.07 20.10 7.37
N ALA A 306 19.44 21.03 6.63
CA ALA A 306 19.02 22.35 7.06
C ALA A 306 17.82 22.40 8.04
N ALA A 307 17.66 23.56 8.70
CA ALA A 307 16.62 23.80 9.70
C ALA A 307 15.19 23.75 9.12
N ASP A 308 15.02 23.94 7.81
CA ASP A 308 13.73 23.90 7.14
C ASP A 308 13.24 22.48 6.84
N GLU A 309 14.12 21.49 6.60
CA GLU A 309 13.73 20.07 6.55
C GLU A 309 13.17 19.60 7.91
N VAL A 310 13.78 20.09 9.01
CA VAL A 310 13.30 19.85 10.38
C VAL A 310 11.95 20.54 10.63
N LYS A 311 11.68 21.65 9.95
CA LYS A 311 10.42 22.40 10.05
C LYS A 311 9.29 21.70 9.28
N GLU A 312 9.55 21.24 8.05
CA GLU A 312 8.61 20.42 7.27
C GLU A 312 8.24 19.15 8.06
N LEU A 313 9.24 18.44 8.60
CA LEU A 313 9.03 17.25 9.42
C LEU A 313 8.22 17.54 10.68
N SER A 314 8.37 18.73 11.28
CA SER A 314 7.57 19.16 12.44
C SER A 314 6.12 19.50 12.12
N SER A 315 5.80 19.91 10.88
CA SER A 315 4.41 20.12 10.43
C SER A 315 3.65 18.80 10.23
N HIS A 316 4.37 17.72 9.92
CA HIS A 316 3.81 16.36 9.78
C HIS A 316 3.38 15.74 11.12
N LEU A 317 3.59 16.46 12.24
CA LEU A 317 3.44 16.01 13.62
C LEU A 317 2.36 16.76 14.40
N GLU A 318 1.64 17.69 13.75
CA GLU A 318 0.50 18.43 14.33
C GLU A 318 -0.80 17.61 14.26
N ASP A 319 -1.63 17.73 15.30
CA ASP A 319 -2.83 16.88 15.48
C ASP A 319 -3.99 17.27 14.54
N VAL A 320 -4.82 16.28 14.18
CA VAL A 320 -6.01 16.46 13.34
C VAL A 320 -7.08 17.25 14.12
N SER A 321 -7.25 18.54 13.78
CA SER A 321 -8.33 19.38 14.29
C SER A 321 -9.60 19.21 13.44
N GLN A 322 -10.77 19.19 14.06
CA GLN A 322 -12.04 19.09 13.32
C GLN A 322 -12.25 20.33 12.44
N GLY A 323 -12.11 20.15 11.13
CA GLY A 323 -12.17 21.19 10.10
C GLY A 323 -13.58 21.45 9.55
N SER A 324 -13.69 22.56 8.82
CA SER A 324 -14.93 23.10 8.26
C SER A 324 -15.53 22.28 7.11
N ASN A 325 -16.85 22.44 6.91
CA ASN A 325 -17.75 21.57 6.15
C ASN A 325 -17.58 21.55 4.61
N ASP A 326 -16.66 22.34 4.03
CA ASP A 326 -16.56 22.58 2.58
C ASP A 326 -15.98 21.40 1.75
N TYR A 327 -15.45 20.36 2.39
CA TYR A 327 -14.78 19.22 1.71
C TYR A 327 -15.58 17.91 1.74
N TYR A 328 -16.77 17.92 2.34
CA TYR A 328 -17.66 16.75 2.37
C TYR A 328 -18.43 16.61 1.05
N PRO A 329 -18.61 15.40 0.52
CA PRO A 329 -19.47 15.17 -0.63
C PRO A 329 -20.94 15.43 -0.27
N ASP A 330 -21.72 15.92 -1.23
CA ASP A 330 -23.17 16.12 -1.05
C ASP A 330 -23.90 14.82 -0.68
N SER A 331 -25.13 14.93 -0.18
CA SER A 331 -25.96 13.77 0.15
C SER A 331 -26.15 12.79 -1.02
N GLU A 332 -26.29 13.32 -2.24
CA GLU A 332 -26.39 12.52 -3.48
C GLU A 332 -25.07 11.81 -3.81
N HIS A 333 -23.95 12.54 -3.81
CA HIS A 333 -22.61 11.97 -4.00
C HIS A 333 -22.29 10.90 -2.94
N THR A 334 -22.68 11.12 -1.68
CA THR A 334 -22.51 10.16 -0.58
C THR A 334 -23.26 8.83 -0.86
N GLN A 335 -24.47 8.90 -1.40
CA GLN A 335 -25.23 7.71 -1.83
C GLN A 335 -24.58 7.01 -3.03
N LEU A 336 -24.04 7.75 -4.00
CA LEU A 336 -23.32 7.19 -5.14
C LEU A 336 -22.01 6.50 -4.70
N TYR A 337 -21.25 7.09 -3.77
CA TYR A 337 -20.10 6.44 -3.14
C TYR A 337 -20.51 5.18 -2.36
N GLY A 338 -21.65 5.19 -1.65
CA GLY A 338 -22.21 4.00 -0.99
C GLY A 338 -22.43 2.84 -1.97
N ASN A 339 -23.03 3.12 -3.14
CA ASN A 339 -23.20 2.13 -4.22
C ASN A 339 -21.87 1.64 -4.82
N LEU A 340 -20.92 2.56 -5.02
CA LEU A 340 -19.60 2.23 -5.56
C LEU A 340 -18.84 1.27 -4.62
N PHE A 341 -18.79 1.58 -3.32
CA PHE A 341 -18.10 0.74 -2.35
C PHE A 341 -18.82 -0.60 -2.12
N PHE A 342 -20.16 -0.65 -2.19
CA PHE A 342 -20.92 -1.91 -2.20
C PHE A 342 -20.53 -2.81 -3.39
N LEU A 343 -20.48 -2.25 -4.60
CA LEU A 343 -20.07 -2.98 -5.81
C LEU A 343 -18.62 -3.48 -5.72
N LEU A 344 -17.70 -2.66 -5.20
CA LEU A 344 -16.30 -3.04 -5.02
C LEU A 344 -16.12 -4.14 -3.96
N GLN A 345 -16.95 -4.16 -2.91
CA GLN A 345 -16.92 -5.17 -1.86
C GLN A 345 -17.40 -6.53 -2.41
N ASN A 346 -18.53 -6.55 -3.13
CA ASN A 346 -19.18 -7.75 -3.65
C ASN A 346 -18.53 -8.31 -4.92
N GLU A 347 -17.81 -7.48 -5.68
CA GLU A 347 -17.07 -7.89 -6.87
C GLU A 347 -15.54 -7.76 -6.72
N PRO A 348 -14.88 -8.66 -5.96
CA PRO A 348 -13.42 -8.68 -5.78
C PRO A 348 -12.58 -8.58 -7.05
N ARG A 349 -13.14 -8.97 -8.22
CA ARG A 349 -12.51 -8.88 -9.55
C ARG A 349 -11.99 -7.47 -9.89
N HIS A 350 -12.71 -6.42 -9.48
CA HIS A 350 -12.33 -5.04 -9.78
C HIS A 350 -11.09 -4.64 -8.98
N ILE A 351 -11.09 -4.88 -7.67
CA ILE A 351 -9.95 -4.61 -6.77
C ILE A 351 -8.74 -5.50 -7.13
N ALA A 352 -8.97 -6.77 -7.44
CA ALA A 352 -7.91 -7.69 -7.87
C ALA A 352 -7.24 -7.26 -9.20
N THR A 353 -8.01 -6.66 -10.10
CA THR A 353 -7.48 -6.08 -11.34
C THR A 353 -6.75 -4.77 -11.07
N LEU A 354 -7.31 -3.89 -10.23
CA LEU A 354 -6.70 -2.60 -9.86
C LEU A 354 -5.33 -2.78 -9.19
N THR A 355 -5.22 -3.69 -8.21
CA THR A 355 -3.95 -3.98 -7.51
C THR A 355 -2.82 -4.47 -8.44
N ARG A 356 -3.13 -4.96 -9.66
CA ARG A 356 -2.14 -5.33 -10.69
C ARG A 356 -1.64 -4.15 -11.53
N LEU A 357 -2.44 -3.08 -11.65
CA LEU A 357 -2.18 -1.94 -12.53
C LEU A 357 -1.48 -0.78 -11.82
N VAL A 358 -1.74 -0.65 -10.52
CA VAL A 358 -1.26 0.41 -9.62
C VAL A 358 0.25 0.32 -9.35
N THR A 359 0.92 1.46 -9.17
CA THR A 359 2.37 1.52 -8.96
C THR A 359 2.80 1.05 -7.56
N LEU A 360 4.09 0.74 -7.40
CA LEU A 360 4.67 0.35 -6.09
C LEU A 360 4.64 1.47 -5.03
N SER A 361 4.41 2.73 -5.42
CA SER A 361 4.23 3.87 -4.50
C SER A 361 2.77 4.01 -4.02
N GLU A 362 1.82 3.75 -4.90
CA GLU A 362 0.39 3.87 -4.61
C GLU A 362 -0.17 2.63 -3.89
N ILE A 363 0.43 1.45 -4.13
CA ILE A 363 -0.14 0.19 -3.65
C ILE A 363 -0.24 0.08 -2.12
N ASP A 364 0.73 0.59 -1.37
CA ASP A 364 0.66 0.55 0.10
C ASP A 364 -0.55 1.38 0.60
N THR A 365 -1.00 2.40 -0.15
CA THR A 365 -2.24 3.16 0.15
C THR A 365 -3.51 2.42 -0.27
N LEU A 366 -3.52 1.78 -1.45
CA LEU A 366 -4.66 0.99 -1.90
C LEU A 366 -4.89 -0.23 -1.00
N LEU A 367 -3.82 -0.93 -0.61
CA LEU A 367 -3.90 -2.06 0.31
C LEU A 367 -4.38 -1.64 1.70
N GLN A 368 -4.07 -0.41 2.15
CA GLN A 368 -4.65 0.14 3.39
C GLN A 368 -6.19 0.23 3.28
N THR A 369 -6.70 0.85 2.21
CA THR A 369 -8.16 0.97 2.00
C THR A 369 -8.80 -0.40 1.84
N VAL A 370 -8.18 -1.32 1.09
CA VAL A 370 -8.75 -2.66 0.84
C VAL A 370 -8.77 -3.53 2.10
N MET A 371 -7.66 -3.63 2.85
CA MET A 371 -7.55 -4.58 3.98
C MET A 371 -8.06 -4.07 5.33
N PHE A 372 -8.11 -2.75 5.53
CA PHE A 372 -8.51 -2.14 6.81
C PHE A 372 -9.76 -1.25 6.69
N THR A 373 -10.32 -1.07 5.48
CA THR A 373 -11.58 -0.36 5.29
C THR A 373 -12.60 -1.25 4.57
N LEU A 374 -12.39 -1.60 3.29
CA LEU A 374 -13.35 -2.36 2.47
C LEU A 374 -13.61 -3.79 2.99
N TYR A 375 -12.55 -4.44 3.46
CA TYR A 375 -12.58 -5.74 4.14
C TYR A 375 -11.93 -5.64 5.54
N GLY A 376 -12.24 -4.53 6.23
CA GLY A 376 -11.61 -4.16 7.49
C GLY A 376 -12.01 -5.04 8.68
N ASN A 377 -13.20 -5.63 8.66
CA ASN A 377 -13.74 -6.43 9.75
C ASN A 377 -13.19 -7.87 9.67
N GLN A 378 -11.93 -8.03 10.09
CA GLN A 378 -11.15 -9.27 10.03
C GLN A 378 -11.73 -10.48 10.81
N TYR A 379 -12.88 -10.33 11.46
CA TYR A 379 -13.57 -11.36 12.24
C TYR A 379 -15.01 -11.62 11.74
N GLU A 380 -15.39 -11.07 10.59
CA GLU A 380 -16.64 -11.37 9.89
C GLU A 380 -16.34 -12.33 8.72
N SER A 381 -16.93 -13.52 8.73
CA SER A 381 -16.67 -14.57 7.74
C SER A 381 -16.83 -14.10 6.29
N ARG A 382 -17.82 -13.21 6.02
CA ARG A 382 -18.06 -12.65 4.68
C ARG A 382 -16.91 -11.77 4.20
N GLU A 383 -16.45 -10.82 5.00
CA GLU A 383 -15.38 -9.90 4.58
C GLU A 383 -14.05 -10.64 4.41
N GLU A 384 -13.76 -11.59 5.30
CA GLU A 384 -12.56 -12.42 5.18
C GLU A 384 -12.62 -13.35 3.96
N HIS A 385 -13.77 -13.93 3.64
CA HIS A 385 -13.97 -14.72 2.42
C HIS A 385 -13.80 -13.88 1.14
N LEU A 386 -14.39 -12.68 1.09
CA LEU A 386 -14.28 -11.77 -0.06
C LEU A 386 -12.83 -11.28 -0.25
N LEU A 387 -12.13 -10.96 0.85
CA LEU A 387 -10.71 -10.61 0.84
C LEU A 387 -9.85 -11.78 0.35
N LEU A 388 -10.06 -12.99 0.85
CA LEU A 388 -9.30 -14.16 0.42
C LEU A 388 -9.60 -14.54 -1.05
N THR A 389 -10.84 -14.37 -1.50
CA THR A 389 -11.22 -14.50 -2.92
C THR A 389 -10.50 -13.48 -3.79
N MET A 390 -10.41 -12.22 -3.34
CA MET A 390 -9.58 -11.19 -3.98
C MET A 390 -8.11 -11.65 -4.08
N PHE A 391 -7.54 -12.14 -2.97
CA PHE A 391 -6.19 -12.70 -2.91
C PHE A 391 -5.94 -13.81 -3.96
N GLN A 392 -6.86 -14.78 -4.10
CA GLN A 392 -6.75 -15.85 -5.09
C GLN A 392 -6.74 -15.32 -6.52
N LEU A 393 -7.55 -14.29 -6.84
CA LEU A 393 -7.56 -13.68 -8.16
C LEU A 393 -6.21 -13.00 -8.48
N VAL A 394 -5.64 -12.22 -7.56
CA VAL A 394 -4.34 -11.57 -7.80
C VAL A 394 -3.19 -12.60 -7.83
N LEU A 395 -3.22 -13.62 -6.96
CA LEU A 395 -2.26 -14.72 -6.95
C LEU A 395 -2.28 -15.51 -8.27
N ALA A 396 -3.46 -15.96 -8.72
CA ALA A 396 -3.61 -16.68 -9.98
C ALA A 396 -3.05 -15.87 -11.16
N ALA A 397 -3.41 -14.60 -11.24
CA ALA A 397 -2.95 -13.69 -12.29
C ALA A 397 -1.44 -13.37 -12.22
N GLN A 398 -0.79 -13.48 -11.04
CA GLN A 398 0.67 -13.42 -10.92
C GLN A 398 1.34 -14.71 -11.43
N PHE A 399 0.77 -15.88 -11.11
CA PHE A 399 1.27 -17.18 -11.60
C PHE A 399 1.16 -17.31 -13.14
N GLU A 400 0.16 -16.68 -13.74
CA GLU A 400 -0.02 -16.64 -15.21
C GLU A 400 0.99 -15.71 -15.91
N THR A 401 1.32 -14.57 -15.30
CA THR A 401 2.22 -13.55 -15.89
C THR A 401 3.71 -13.82 -15.65
N THR A 402 4.05 -14.55 -14.59
CA THR A 402 5.46 -14.85 -14.26
C THR A 402 6.04 -15.93 -15.17
N GLN A 403 7.14 -15.62 -15.86
CA GLN A 403 7.82 -16.56 -16.78
C GLN A 403 8.82 -17.50 -16.07
N GLU A 404 9.47 -17.04 -14.99
CA GLU A 404 10.48 -17.81 -14.27
C GLU A 404 10.02 -18.25 -12.88
N PHE A 405 10.05 -19.57 -12.63
CA PHE A 405 9.74 -20.18 -11.33
C PHE A 405 10.56 -19.60 -10.17
N SER A 406 11.84 -19.24 -10.41
CA SER A 406 12.76 -18.70 -9.40
C SER A 406 12.42 -17.30 -8.88
N ASN A 407 11.64 -16.52 -9.64
CA ASN A 407 11.28 -15.14 -9.32
C ASN A 407 9.92 -15.03 -8.61
N LEU A 408 9.09 -16.06 -8.78
CA LEU A 408 7.74 -16.17 -8.26
C LEU A 408 7.71 -15.99 -6.74
N LEU A 409 6.83 -15.10 -6.25
CA LEU A 409 6.67 -14.70 -4.84
C LEU A 409 7.94 -14.14 -4.14
N ARG A 410 9.09 -14.06 -4.80
CA ARG A 410 10.34 -13.48 -4.26
C ARG A 410 10.51 -12.00 -4.62
N GLN A 411 10.11 -11.59 -5.81
CA GLN A 411 10.19 -10.18 -6.24
C GLN A 411 9.24 -9.27 -5.44
N ASN A 412 9.64 -8.01 -5.26
CA ASN A 412 8.82 -6.95 -4.65
C ASN A 412 7.70 -6.56 -5.64
N THR A 413 6.59 -7.28 -5.53
CA THR A 413 5.41 -7.20 -6.39
C THR A 413 4.17 -6.82 -5.56
N PRO A 414 3.09 -6.34 -6.20
CA PRO A 414 1.80 -6.13 -5.57
C PRO A 414 1.34 -7.24 -4.62
N VAL A 415 1.29 -8.48 -5.10
CA VAL A 415 0.93 -9.66 -4.30
C VAL A 415 1.88 -9.85 -3.11
N SER A 416 3.16 -9.56 -3.28
CA SER A 416 4.14 -9.70 -2.20
C SER A 416 3.96 -8.67 -1.09
N ARG A 417 3.50 -7.45 -1.41
CA ARG A 417 3.10 -6.44 -0.43
C ARG A 417 1.80 -6.85 0.25
N MET A 418 0.82 -7.27 -0.54
CA MET A 418 -0.47 -7.78 -0.09
C MET A 418 -0.29 -8.92 0.93
N MET A 419 0.51 -9.94 0.63
CA MET A 419 0.85 -11.03 1.55
C MET A 419 1.48 -10.53 2.85
N ASN A 420 2.48 -9.64 2.79
CA ASN A 420 3.12 -9.08 3.98
C ASN A 420 2.11 -8.34 4.88
N THR A 421 1.30 -7.43 4.31
CA THR A 421 0.29 -6.66 5.05
C THR A 421 -0.76 -7.56 5.70
N TYR A 422 -1.21 -8.60 4.99
CA TYR A 422 -2.18 -9.55 5.53
C TYR A 422 -1.62 -10.38 6.70
N THR A 423 -0.35 -10.81 6.63
CA THR A 423 0.29 -11.53 7.74
C THR A 423 0.50 -10.66 9.00
N SER A 424 0.44 -9.34 8.85
CA SER A 424 0.47 -8.37 9.96
C SER A 424 -0.91 -8.00 10.52
N ARG A 425 -2.02 -8.57 9.99
CA ARG A 425 -3.37 -8.40 10.56
C ARG A 425 -3.50 -9.13 11.91
N GLY A 426 -4.54 -8.81 12.68
CA GLY A 426 -4.72 -9.27 14.07
C GLY A 426 -4.51 -10.78 14.27
N PRO A 427 -5.19 -11.67 13.52
CA PRO A 427 -5.02 -13.11 13.65
C PRO A 427 -3.57 -13.58 13.43
N GLY A 428 -2.87 -13.01 12.46
CA GLY A 428 -1.47 -13.31 12.17
C GLY A 428 -0.54 -12.90 13.32
N GLN A 429 -0.78 -11.72 13.92
CA GLN A 429 0.01 -11.24 15.04
C GLN A 429 -0.23 -12.03 16.33
N VAL A 430 -1.48 -12.46 16.59
CA VAL A 430 -1.83 -13.31 17.75
C VAL A 430 -1.05 -14.63 17.71
N TYR A 431 -0.99 -15.29 16.56
CA TYR A 431 -0.19 -16.51 16.39
C TYR A 431 1.31 -16.28 16.70
N LEU A 432 1.92 -15.21 16.14
CA LEU A 432 3.32 -14.89 16.40
C LEU A 432 3.59 -14.62 17.89
N LYS A 433 2.64 -13.95 18.58
CA LYS A 433 2.72 -13.68 20.02
C LYS A 433 2.63 -14.96 20.84
N ASN A 434 1.69 -15.84 20.54
CA ASN A 434 1.46 -17.06 21.31
C ASN A 434 2.57 -18.11 21.09
N VAL A 435 3.05 -18.27 19.85
CA VAL A 435 3.98 -19.37 19.47
C VAL A 435 5.45 -18.96 19.59
N ILE A 436 5.81 -17.70 19.33
CA ILE A 436 7.23 -17.31 19.14
C ILE A 436 7.75 -16.38 20.24
N SER A 437 6.89 -15.58 20.89
CA SER A 437 7.32 -14.62 21.92
C SER A 437 8.08 -15.28 23.07
N GLU A 438 7.69 -16.49 23.50
CA GLU A 438 8.36 -17.18 24.59
C GLU A 438 9.79 -17.61 24.22
N GLU A 439 9.99 -18.27 23.06
CA GLU A 439 11.33 -18.68 22.62
C GLU A 439 12.27 -17.47 22.39
N ILE A 440 11.74 -16.37 21.84
CA ILE A 440 12.50 -15.11 21.70
C ILE A 440 12.88 -14.54 23.07
N SER A 441 11.95 -14.55 24.03
CA SER A 441 12.20 -14.07 25.40
C SER A 441 13.28 -14.90 26.10
N ARG A 442 13.27 -16.23 25.92
CA ARG A 442 14.30 -17.15 26.44
C ARG A 442 15.70 -16.86 25.86
N VAL A 443 15.79 -16.49 24.57
CA VAL A 443 17.07 -16.05 23.96
C VAL A 443 17.54 -14.70 24.51
N ILE A 444 16.64 -13.76 24.78
CA ILE A 444 16.96 -12.40 25.24
C ILE A 444 17.37 -12.38 26.73
N GLN A 445 16.83 -13.28 27.55
CA GLN A 445 17.22 -13.43 28.96
C GLN A 445 18.70 -13.82 29.12
N ASN A 446 19.25 -14.61 28.20
CA ASN A 446 20.65 -15.04 28.19
C ASN A 446 21.56 -13.95 27.60
N ARG A 447 21.82 -12.89 28.36
CA ARG A 447 22.57 -11.70 27.90
C ARG A 447 24.00 -11.97 27.44
N ASP A 448 24.65 -13.00 27.98
CA ASP A 448 26.06 -13.36 27.70
C ASP A 448 26.21 -14.38 26.55
N LEU A 449 25.11 -14.73 25.88
CA LEU A 449 25.08 -15.77 24.84
C LEU A 449 25.72 -15.28 23.51
N ASN A 450 27.04 -15.41 23.39
CA ASN A 450 27.76 -15.14 22.13
C ASN A 450 27.86 -16.40 21.25
N LEU A 451 26.99 -16.49 20.23
CA LEU A 451 27.01 -17.54 19.21
C LEU A 451 27.47 -17.00 17.84
N GLU A 452 28.43 -16.06 17.80
CA GLU A 452 29.05 -15.69 16.53
C GLU A 452 29.89 -16.87 15.99
N ILE A 453 29.59 -17.26 14.74
CA ILE A 453 30.14 -18.43 14.05
C ILE A 453 31.05 -18.06 12.87
N ASN A 454 31.23 -16.77 12.57
CA ASN A 454 32.12 -16.31 11.52
C ASN A 454 33.60 -16.40 11.97
N PRO A 455 34.46 -17.24 11.35
CA PRO A 455 35.83 -17.47 11.80
C PRO A 455 36.68 -16.22 11.94
N LEU A 456 36.52 -15.22 11.06
CA LEU A 456 37.25 -13.95 11.15
C LEU A 456 36.92 -13.18 12.44
N LYS A 457 35.63 -13.09 12.77
CA LYS A 457 35.19 -12.40 13.99
C LYS A 457 35.59 -13.15 15.25
N VAL A 458 35.48 -14.48 15.24
CA VAL A 458 35.90 -15.30 16.39
C VAL A 458 37.42 -15.19 16.60
N TYR A 459 38.19 -15.12 15.51
CA TYR A 459 39.63 -14.86 15.56
C TYR A 459 39.95 -13.46 16.13
N GLU A 460 39.21 -12.42 15.73
CA GLU A 460 39.33 -11.07 16.29
C GLU A 460 38.93 -11.02 17.78
N GLU A 461 37.80 -11.65 18.17
CA GLU A 461 37.37 -11.80 19.57
C GLU A 461 38.45 -12.47 20.43
N LEU A 462 38.98 -13.62 19.99
CA LEU A 462 40.01 -14.37 20.73
C LEU A 462 41.35 -13.61 20.83
N ARG A 463 41.69 -12.80 19.82
CA ARG A 463 42.85 -11.91 19.83
C ARG A 463 42.64 -10.74 20.81
N GLN A 464 41.44 -10.16 20.83
CA GLN A 464 41.08 -9.08 21.75
C GLN A 464 41.07 -9.59 23.20
N GLU A 465 40.44 -10.73 23.48
CA GLU A 465 40.48 -11.36 24.81
C GLU A 465 41.90 -11.66 25.30
N ARG A 466 42.81 -12.12 24.43
CA ARG A 466 44.22 -12.31 24.79
C ARG A 466 44.92 -10.99 25.10
N THR A 467 44.63 -9.94 24.34
CA THR A 467 45.17 -8.60 24.55
C THR A 467 44.70 -8.02 25.88
N ASP A 468 43.41 -8.12 26.18
CA ASP A 468 42.81 -7.65 27.44
C ASP A 468 43.31 -8.45 28.66
N ARG A 469 43.71 -9.71 28.47
CA ARG A 469 44.35 -10.56 29.50
C ARG A 469 45.88 -10.41 29.57
N GLY A 470 46.50 -9.56 28.74
CA GLY A 470 47.95 -9.33 28.72
C GLY A 470 48.80 -10.50 28.23
N LEU A 471 48.23 -11.41 27.43
CA LEU A 471 48.93 -12.57 26.87
C LEU A 471 49.64 -12.21 25.54
N PRO A 472 50.74 -12.90 25.19
CA PRO A 472 51.36 -12.77 23.87
C PRO A 472 50.36 -13.05 22.75
N THR A 473 50.42 -12.23 21.70
CA THR A 473 49.55 -12.35 20.51
C THR A 473 50.27 -12.93 19.29
N ASP A 474 51.42 -13.58 19.50
CA ASP A 474 52.25 -14.18 18.43
C ASP A 474 51.50 -15.30 17.67
N ASP A 475 50.60 -16.02 18.34
CA ASP A 475 49.69 -17.02 17.73
C ASP A 475 48.58 -16.38 16.85
N PHE A 476 48.40 -15.06 16.91
CA PHE A 476 47.30 -14.31 16.27
C PHE A 476 47.80 -13.05 15.52
N PRO A 477 48.50 -13.21 14.36
CA PRO A 477 48.88 -12.10 13.48
C PRO A 477 47.68 -11.25 13.02
N GLN A 478 47.96 -10.02 12.58
CA GLN A 478 46.95 -9.04 12.16
C GLN A 478 46.80 -9.00 10.63
N GLY A 479 45.55 -8.95 10.14
CA GLY A 479 45.26 -8.90 8.69
C GLY A 479 45.13 -10.27 8.01
N VAL A 480 44.71 -11.29 8.76
CA VAL A 480 44.58 -12.69 8.32
C VAL A 480 43.37 -12.90 7.40
N SER A 481 43.50 -13.77 6.40
CA SER A 481 42.43 -14.11 5.46
C SER A 481 41.38 -15.05 6.07
N THR A 482 40.19 -15.13 5.46
CA THR A 482 39.10 -15.99 5.95
C THR A 482 39.51 -17.47 6.00
N GLU A 483 40.36 -17.92 5.09
CA GLU A 483 40.75 -19.33 4.97
C GLU A 483 41.81 -19.69 6.03
N GLU A 484 42.77 -18.81 6.28
CA GLU A 484 43.72 -18.94 7.40
C GLU A 484 43.03 -18.89 8.77
N ALA A 485 42.05 -18.00 8.96
CA ALA A 485 41.25 -17.93 10.19
C ALA A 485 40.37 -19.18 10.39
N THR A 486 39.87 -19.79 9.30
CA THR A 486 39.10 -21.05 9.36
C THR A 486 39.99 -22.26 9.66
N ASN A 487 41.26 -22.23 9.26
CA ASN A 487 42.22 -23.31 9.51
C ASN A 487 42.87 -23.25 10.90
N ASN A 488 42.61 -22.23 11.72
CA ASN A 488 43.21 -22.08 13.05
C ASN A 488 42.53 -23.03 14.08
N PRO A 489 43.24 -23.99 14.70
CA PRO A 489 42.65 -24.96 15.61
C PRO A 489 41.93 -24.36 16.82
N LEU A 490 42.39 -23.21 17.33
CA LEU A 490 41.79 -22.53 18.48
C LEU A 490 40.45 -21.87 18.10
N VAL A 491 40.33 -21.39 16.86
CA VAL A 491 39.07 -20.83 16.33
C VAL A 491 38.06 -21.94 16.11
N CYS A 492 38.46 -23.08 15.53
CA CYS A 492 37.58 -24.25 15.39
C CYS A 492 37.07 -24.77 16.75
N ALA A 493 37.96 -24.88 17.74
CA ALA A 493 37.60 -25.31 19.09
C ALA A 493 36.61 -24.36 19.79
N ALA A 494 36.67 -23.06 19.50
CA ALA A 494 35.73 -22.07 20.02
C ALA A 494 34.38 -22.06 19.27
N ILE A 495 34.38 -22.39 17.96
CA ILE A 495 33.17 -22.41 17.13
C ILE A 495 32.30 -23.64 17.40
N GLN A 496 32.89 -24.82 17.62
CA GLN A 496 32.11 -26.06 17.79
C GLN A 496 31.00 -25.98 18.88
N PRO A 497 31.28 -25.58 20.14
CA PRO A 497 30.22 -25.46 21.14
C PRO A 497 29.19 -24.36 20.82
N ARG A 498 29.57 -23.32 20.06
CA ARG A 498 28.64 -22.28 19.58
C ARG A 498 27.69 -22.84 18.50
N LEU A 499 28.15 -23.76 17.65
CA LEU A 499 27.31 -24.45 16.65
C LEU A 499 26.33 -25.42 17.32
N ASP A 500 26.79 -26.20 18.29
CA ASP A 500 25.95 -27.16 19.02
C ASP A 500 24.82 -26.45 19.78
N GLU A 501 25.13 -25.32 20.44
CA GLU A 501 24.10 -24.50 21.11
C GLU A 501 23.17 -23.78 20.12
N LEU A 502 23.69 -23.26 19.00
CA LEU A 502 22.85 -22.63 17.97
C LEU A 502 21.88 -23.64 17.33
N THR A 503 22.33 -24.86 17.01
CA THR A 503 21.46 -25.91 16.47
C THR A 503 20.44 -26.38 17.51
N ARG A 504 20.79 -26.45 18.79
CA ARG A 504 19.83 -26.73 19.89
C ARG A 504 18.74 -25.66 19.98
N ILE A 505 19.08 -24.38 19.87
CA ILE A 505 18.10 -23.28 19.86
C ILE A 505 17.21 -23.37 18.63
N VAL A 506 17.78 -23.55 17.43
CA VAL A 506 16.99 -23.64 16.19
C VAL A 506 16.06 -24.85 16.18
N SER A 507 16.50 -26.00 16.69
CA SER A 507 15.62 -27.17 16.87
C SER A 507 14.37 -26.82 17.68
N ARG A 508 14.52 -26.14 18.83
CA ARG A 508 13.38 -25.73 19.67
C ARG A 508 12.40 -24.81 18.94
N PHE A 509 12.89 -23.79 18.24
CA PHE A 509 12.04 -22.92 17.42
C PHE A 509 11.25 -23.73 16.38
N LEU A 510 11.89 -24.72 15.75
CA LEU A 510 11.22 -25.61 14.79
C LEU A 510 10.22 -26.56 15.46
N ASP A 511 10.55 -27.12 16.62
CA ASP A 511 9.67 -27.98 17.42
C ASP A 511 8.39 -27.23 17.76
N THR A 512 8.51 -26.05 18.38
CA THR A 512 7.37 -25.21 18.79
C THR A 512 6.50 -24.78 17.60
N ILE A 513 7.10 -24.38 16.46
CA ILE A 513 6.34 -24.01 15.24
C ILE A 513 5.60 -25.21 14.63
N ILE A 514 6.18 -26.42 14.68
CA ILE A 514 5.59 -27.63 14.12
C ILE A 514 4.46 -28.18 15.01
N GLU A 515 4.61 -28.07 16.33
CA GLU A 515 3.59 -28.48 17.31
C GLU A 515 2.34 -27.57 17.22
N HIS A 516 2.53 -26.25 17.16
CA HIS A 516 1.45 -25.26 17.05
C HIS A 516 1.00 -25.05 15.60
N LYS A 517 0.94 -26.13 14.80
CA LYS A 517 0.46 -26.10 13.41
C LYS A 517 -0.99 -25.61 13.35
N ASP A 518 -1.85 -26.18 14.19
CA ASP A 518 -3.30 -25.99 14.06
C ASP A 518 -3.79 -24.64 14.60
N ASP A 519 -2.99 -23.96 15.43
CA ASP A 519 -3.19 -22.56 15.83
C ASP A 519 -2.91 -21.56 14.69
N THR A 520 -2.31 -22.00 13.58
CA THR A 520 -2.04 -21.12 12.43
C THR A 520 -3.35 -20.63 11.82
N PRO A 521 -3.59 -19.30 11.70
CA PRO A 521 -4.85 -18.75 11.19
C PRO A 521 -5.29 -19.36 9.84
N TYR A 522 -6.60 -19.64 9.73
CA TYR A 522 -7.20 -20.30 8.55
C TYR A 522 -6.74 -19.66 7.23
N GLY A 523 -6.83 -18.33 7.10
CA GLY A 523 -6.50 -17.64 5.85
C GLY A 523 -5.01 -17.71 5.49
N ILE A 524 -4.09 -17.80 6.47
CA ILE A 524 -2.66 -18.03 6.19
C ILE A 524 -2.46 -19.45 5.65
N ARG A 525 -3.06 -20.47 6.28
CA ARG A 525 -3.04 -21.86 5.79
C ARG A 525 -3.68 -22.00 4.42
N TRP A 526 -4.77 -21.26 4.17
CA TRP A 526 -5.47 -21.23 2.90
C TRP A 526 -4.65 -20.55 1.79
N ILE A 527 -3.94 -19.46 2.06
CA ILE A 527 -2.99 -18.86 1.10
C ILE A 527 -1.89 -19.89 0.74
N CYS A 528 -1.39 -20.65 1.71
CA CYS A 528 -0.47 -21.77 1.43
C CYS A 528 -1.10 -22.85 0.52
N LYS A 529 -2.36 -23.24 0.78
CA LYS A 529 -3.14 -24.16 -0.08
C LYS A 529 -3.27 -23.61 -1.52
N GLN A 530 -3.54 -22.32 -1.69
CA GLN A 530 -3.63 -21.69 -3.01
C GLN A 530 -2.28 -21.64 -3.73
N ILE A 531 -1.18 -21.27 -3.04
CA ILE A 531 0.18 -21.32 -3.59
C ILE A 531 0.49 -22.75 -4.07
N ARG A 532 0.19 -23.78 -3.27
CA ARG A 532 0.36 -25.19 -3.64
C ARG A 532 -0.45 -25.56 -4.89
N SER A 533 -1.74 -25.22 -4.92
CA SER A 533 -2.67 -25.52 -6.01
C SER A 533 -2.26 -24.85 -7.32
N LEU A 534 -2.01 -23.53 -7.30
CA LEU A 534 -1.58 -22.76 -8.46
C LEU A 534 -0.21 -23.22 -8.99
N THR A 535 0.72 -23.60 -8.10
CA THR A 535 2.01 -24.17 -8.52
C THR A 535 1.82 -25.47 -9.28
N LYS A 536 1.05 -26.43 -8.74
CA LYS A 536 0.82 -27.72 -9.41
C LYS A 536 0.00 -27.58 -10.69
N ARG A 537 -0.90 -26.60 -10.78
CA ARG A 537 -1.67 -26.30 -12.00
C ARG A 537 -0.81 -25.68 -13.11
N ARG A 538 0.11 -24.78 -12.78
CA ARG A 538 0.97 -24.07 -13.76
C ARG A 538 2.24 -24.86 -14.12
N TYR A 539 2.76 -25.64 -13.18
CA TYR A 539 3.98 -26.44 -13.33
C TYR A 539 3.74 -27.88 -12.83
N PRO A 540 3.04 -28.74 -13.60
CA PRO A 540 2.71 -30.11 -13.16
C PRO A 540 3.94 -30.97 -12.85
N ASP A 541 5.05 -30.76 -13.58
CA ASP A 541 6.30 -31.50 -13.41
C ASP A 541 7.21 -30.94 -12.28
N ALA A 542 6.75 -29.92 -11.54
CA ALA A 542 7.54 -29.35 -10.45
C ALA A 542 7.64 -30.34 -9.27
N PRO A 543 8.85 -30.66 -8.77
CA PRO A 543 9.00 -31.57 -7.64
C PRO A 543 8.41 -30.95 -6.37
N ASP A 544 7.82 -31.76 -5.49
CA ASP A 544 7.19 -31.26 -4.25
C ASP A 544 8.13 -30.40 -3.40
N SER A 545 9.44 -30.67 -3.40
CA SER A 545 10.42 -29.82 -2.71
C SER A 545 10.50 -28.38 -3.25
N ALA A 546 10.24 -28.17 -4.55
CA ALA A 546 10.17 -26.84 -5.13
C ALA A 546 8.87 -26.12 -4.74
N VAL A 547 7.75 -26.85 -4.65
CA VAL A 547 6.47 -26.35 -4.13
C VAL A 547 6.61 -25.94 -2.67
N CYS A 548 7.23 -26.79 -1.83
CA CYS A 548 7.55 -26.46 -0.43
C CYS A 548 8.45 -25.22 -0.32
N SER A 549 9.42 -25.03 -1.23
CA SER A 549 10.27 -23.83 -1.21
C SER A 549 9.51 -22.53 -1.54
N LEU A 550 8.45 -22.57 -2.35
CA LEU A 550 7.56 -21.42 -2.56
C LEU A 550 6.70 -21.14 -1.32
N ILE A 551 6.12 -22.18 -0.71
CA ILE A 551 5.32 -22.05 0.53
C ILE A 551 6.20 -21.51 1.68
N GLY A 552 7.42 -22.05 1.86
CA GLY A 552 8.40 -21.54 2.83
C GLY A 552 8.91 -20.13 2.50
N GLY A 553 8.88 -19.73 1.23
CA GLY A 553 9.13 -18.36 0.77
C GLY A 553 8.01 -17.36 1.10
N PHE A 554 6.83 -17.84 1.49
CA PHE A 554 5.78 -17.05 2.14
C PHE A 554 5.86 -17.20 3.66
N PHE A 555 5.63 -18.41 4.18
CA PHE A 555 5.50 -18.68 5.61
C PHE A 555 6.76 -18.32 6.41
N PHE A 556 7.95 -18.80 6.03
CA PHE A 556 9.16 -18.47 6.79
C PHE A 556 9.71 -17.10 6.43
N LEU A 557 9.88 -16.79 5.14
CA LEU A 557 10.57 -15.56 4.71
C LEU A 557 9.81 -14.26 4.98
N ARG A 558 8.47 -14.28 4.86
CA ARG A 558 7.64 -13.06 4.92
C ARG A 558 6.91 -12.89 6.24
N TYR A 559 6.68 -13.97 6.97
CA TYR A 559 5.89 -13.97 8.20
C TYR A 559 6.73 -14.29 9.45
N ILE A 560 7.31 -15.49 9.55
CA ILE A 560 8.03 -15.93 10.75
C ILE A 560 9.38 -15.20 10.94
N ASN A 561 10.24 -15.18 9.92
CA ASN A 561 11.62 -14.67 10.06
C ASN A 561 11.71 -13.16 10.35
N PRO A 562 10.89 -12.27 9.76
CA PRO A 562 10.87 -10.85 10.15
C PRO A 562 10.52 -10.65 11.63
N ALA A 563 9.60 -11.45 12.16
CA ALA A 563 9.22 -11.42 13.56
C ALA A 563 10.35 -11.88 14.50
N ILE A 564 11.14 -12.88 14.10
CA ILE A 564 12.33 -13.34 14.84
C ILE A 564 13.46 -12.29 14.80
N VAL A 565 13.72 -11.65 13.66
CA VAL A 565 14.83 -10.69 13.50
C VAL A 565 14.53 -9.33 14.15
N THR A 566 13.28 -8.87 14.05
CA THR A 566 12.82 -7.57 14.57
C THR A 566 11.64 -7.71 15.54
N PRO A 567 11.80 -8.44 16.67
CA PRO A 567 10.70 -8.78 17.57
C PRO A 567 9.99 -7.58 18.18
N GLN A 568 10.71 -6.47 18.42
CA GLN A 568 10.10 -5.23 18.93
C GLN A 568 9.14 -4.60 17.91
N ALA A 569 9.50 -4.56 16.62
CA ALA A 569 8.64 -4.01 15.57
C ALA A 569 7.35 -4.82 15.38
N HIS A 570 7.41 -6.13 15.65
CA HIS A 570 6.27 -7.05 15.64
C HIS A 570 5.54 -7.16 16.99
N MET A 571 5.90 -6.35 18.00
CA MET A 571 5.36 -6.39 19.37
C MET A 571 5.51 -7.71 20.14
N LEU A 572 6.52 -8.52 19.81
CA LEU A 572 6.78 -9.75 20.56
C LEU A 572 7.49 -9.48 21.90
N ILE A 573 8.06 -8.29 22.07
CA ILE A 573 8.79 -7.83 23.27
C ILE A 573 8.69 -6.30 23.42
N GLU A 574 8.79 -5.80 24.65
CA GLU A 574 8.77 -4.36 24.95
C GLU A 574 10.07 -3.63 24.59
N ASN A 575 11.22 -4.25 24.90
CA ASN A 575 12.54 -3.63 24.84
C ASN A 575 13.39 -4.18 23.70
N ALA A 576 14.15 -3.32 23.01
CA ALA A 576 15.05 -3.73 21.93
C ALA A 576 16.11 -4.74 22.42
N PRO A 577 16.39 -5.82 21.68
CA PRO A 577 17.42 -6.78 22.08
C PRO A 577 18.82 -6.17 21.97
N THR A 578 19.69 -6.51 22.93
CA THR A 578 21.10 -6.12 22.93
C THR A 578 21.85 -6.79 21.76
N ALA A 579 23.10 -6.36 21.50
CA ALA A 579 23.83 -6.74 20.29
C ALA A 579 23.99 -8.26 20.10
N HIS A 580 24.36 -9.01 21.14
CA HIS A 580 24.55 -10.46 21.05
C HIS A 580 23.23 -11.23 20.82
N PRO A 581 22.16 -11.08 21.63
CA PRO A 581 20.86 -11.70 21.34
C PRO A 581 20.29 -11.34 19.96
N ARG A 582 20.43 -10.08 19.52
CA ARG A 582 20.00 -9.67 18.17
C ARG A 582 20.77 -10.42 17.08
N ARG A 583 22.08 -10.63 17.26
CA ARG A 583 22.91 -11.44 16.35
C ARG A 583 22.49 -12.91 16.36
N VAL A 584 22.21 -13.48 17.54
CA VAL A 584 21.70 -14.87 17.68
C VAL A 584 20.38 -15.04 16.94
N LEU A 585 19.38 -14.17 17.18
CA LEU A 585 18.09 -14.20 16.49
C LEU A 585 18.24 -14.07 14.96
N THR A 586 19.19 -13.26 14.49
CA THR A 586 19.52 -13.16 13.06
C THR A 586 20.08 -14.47 12.50
N LEU A 587 20.91 -15.20 13.26
CA LEU A 587 21.45 -16.50 12.86
C LEU A 587 20.37 -17.59 12.87
N VAL A 588 19.48 -17.58 13.87
CA VAL A 588 18.30 -18.46 13.96
C VAL A 588 17.41 -18.30 12.72
N ALA A 589 17.00 -17.07 12.41
CA ALA A 589 16.17 -16.78 11.23
C ALA A 589 16.86 -17.18 9.90
N LYS A 590 18.18 -16.97 9.79
CA LYS A 590 18.96 -17.44 8.62
C LYS A 590 18.95 -18.97 8.50
N LEU A 591 19.12 -19.71 9.60
CA LEU A 591 19.15 -21.17 9.54
C LEU A 591 17.76 -21.75 9.21
N ILE A 592 16.70 -21.21 9.80
CA ILE A 592 15.30 -21.50 9.44
C ILE A 592 15.05 -21.22 7.95
N GLN A 593 15.55 -20.09 7.43
CA GLN A 593 15.41 -19.77 6.00
C GLN A 593 16.17 -20.73 5.08
N ASN A 594 17.35 -21.20 5.50
CA ASN A 594 18.17 -22.18 4.78
C ASN A 594 17.59 -23.61 4.83
N LEU A 595 16.71 -23.90 5.77
CA LEU A 595 15.92 -25.14 5.79
C LEU A 595 14.71 -25.06 4.84
N ALA A 596 14.09 -23.89 4.75
CA ALA A 596 12.93 -23.65 3.88
C ALA A 596 13.28 -23.47 2.39
N ASN A 597 14.50 -23.05 2.07
CA ASN A 597 15.02 -22.91 0.70
C ASN A 597 16.12 -23.94 0.42
N LYS A 598 16.43 -24.20 -0.85
CA LYS A 598 17.68 -24.90 -1.20
C LYS A 598 18.87 -24.01 -0.80
N PRO A 599 19.75 -24.42 0.14
CA PRO A 599 20.83 -23.57 0.62
C PRO A 599 21.85 -23.29 -0.49
N THR A 600 22.38 -22.06 -0.53
CA THR A 600 23.39 -21.63 -1.49
C THR A 600 24.54 -20.95 -0.73
N TYR A 601 25.54 -21.74 -0.33
CA TYR A 601 26.65 -21.29 0.53
C TYR A 601 27.64 -20.32 -0.15
N ALA A 602 27.46 -20.02 -1.43
CA ALA A 602 28.36 -19.20 -2.25
C ALA A 602 28.66 -17.79 -1.70
N LYS A 603 27.78 -17.22 -0.85
CA LYS A 603 27.97 -15.89 -0.23
C LYS A 603 28.50 -15.94 1.21
N GLU A 604 28.30 -17.04 1.92
CA GLU A 604 28.61 -17.17 3.35
C GLU A 604 29.19 -18.57 3.62
N LYS A 605 30.43 -18.82 3.18
CA LYS A 605 31.13 -20.11 3.32
C LYS A 605 31.06 -20.68 4.76
N TYR A 606 31.14 -19.81 5.78
CA TYR A 606 31.11 -20.21 7.19
C TYR A 606 29.80 -20.90 7.63
N MET A 607 28.71 -20.79 6.86
CA MET A 607 27.44 -21.48 7.13
C MET A 607 27.43 -22.94 6.64
N GLU A 608 28.45 -23.38 5.89
CA GLU A 608 28.54 -24.75 5.36
C GLU A 608 28.69 -25.80 6.48
N SER A 609 29.27 -25.42 7.63
CA SER A 609 29.34 -26.25 8.84
C SER A 609 27.97 -26.68 9.38
N LEU A 610 26.92 -25.92 9.07
CA LEU A 610 25.53 -26.22 9.44
C LEU A 610 24.77 -27.06 8.39
N ALA A 611 25.39 -27.39 7.25
CA ALA A 611 24.76 -28.21 6.20
C ALA A 611 24.25 -29.59 6.70
N PRO A 612 24.95 -30.33 7.60
CA PRO A 612 24.44 -31.60 8.13
C PRO A 612 23.13 -31.45 8.92
N PHE A 613 22.97 -30.33 9.64
CA PHE A 613 21.74 -29.99 10.36
C PHE A 613 20.60 -29.59 9.42
N VAL A 614 20.93 -28.92 8.31
CA VAL A 614 19.96 -28.55 7.27
C VAL A 614 19.41 -29.78 6.57
N GLU A 615 20.27 -30.70 6.13
CA GLU A 615 19.83 -31.87 5.37
C GLU A 615 19.01 -32.86 6.24
N SER A 616 19.38 -33.05 7.51
CA SER A 616 18.65 -33.95 8.42
C SER A 616 17.22 -33.47 8.72
N ASN A 617 17.00 -32.15 8.83
CA ASN A 617 15.68 -31.57 9.11
C ASN A 617 14.85 -31.25 7.85
N ARG A 618 15.43 -31.29 6.64
CA ARG A 618 14.76 -30.95 5.38
C ARG A 618 13.49 -31.75 5.13
N ALA A 619 13.51 -33.05 5.40
CA ALA A 619 12.33 -33.92 5.26
C ALA A 619 11.21 -33.55 6.25
N ARG A 620 11.56 -33.14 7.47
CA ARG A 620 10.62 -32.74 8.52
C ARG A 620 9.88 -31.45 8.16
N ILE A 621 10.59 -30.42 7.70
CA ILE A 621 9.96 -29.16 7.27
C ILE A 621 9.12 -29.36 6.00
N ASN A 622 9.58 -30.16 5.04
CA ASN A 622 8.78 -30.45 3.85
C ASN A 622 7.46 -31.16 4.17
N ARG A 623 7.41 -31.99 5.22
CA ARG A 623 6.16 -32.57 5.73
C ARG A 623 5.28 -31.46 6.33
N PHE A 624 5.78 -30.73 7.31
CA PHE A 624 5.05 -29.61 7.94
C PHE A 624 4.44 -28.63 6.93
N LEU A 625 5.19 -28.21 5.90
CA LEU A 625 4.69 -27.28 4.87
C LEU A 625 3.59 -27.89 3.97
N ASN A 626 3.60 -29.20 3.75
CA ASN A 626 2.52 -29.88 3.05
C ASN A 626 1.28 -30.00 3.94
N ASP A 627 1.46 -30.43 5.18
CA ASP A 627 0.41 -30.60 6.18
C ASP A 627 -0.29 -29.26 6.49
N LEU A 628 0.46 -28.15 6.47
CA LEU A 628 -0.04 -26.78 6.65
C LEU A 628 -1.08 -26.38 5.58
N CYS A 629 -0.92 -26.91 4.36
CA CYS A 629 -1.79 -26.64 3.22
C CYS A 629 -3.06 -27.52 3.20
N GLU A 630 -3.24 -28.41 4.18
CA GLU A 630 -4.45 -29.23 4.33
C GLU A 630 -5.49 -28.44 5.13
N VAL A 631 -6.51 -27.97 4.42
CA VAL A 631 -7.57 -27.07 4.89
C VAL A 631 -8.83 -27.31 4.04
N SER A 632 -10.03 -27.29 4.65
CA SER A 632 -11.31 -27.34 3.94
C SER A 632 -11.47 -26.16 2.96
N ASP A 633 -12.28 -26.34 1.92
CA ASP A 633 -12.62 -25.24 1.02
C ASP A 633 -13.71 -24.36 1.64
N PHE A 634 -13.84 -23.11 1.18
CA PHE A 634 -14.74 -22.13 1.81
C PHE A 634 -16.17 -22.63 1.91
N TYR A 635 -16.67 -23.25 0.85
CA TYR A 635 -18.05 -23.69 0.74
C TYR A 635 -18.42 -24.71 1.83
N ASP A 636 -17.50 -25.63 2.19
CA ASP A 636 -17.70 -26.62 3.26
C ASP A 636 -17.95 -25.96 4.64
N ASN A 637 -17.42 -24.76 4.86
CA ASN A 637 -17.58 -23.98 6.09
C ASN A 637 -18.70 -22.92 5.98
N MET A 638 -19.14 -22.56 4.77
CA MET A 638 -19.96 -21.36 4.51
C MET A 638 -21.44 -21.62 4.25
N GLU A 639 -21.91 -22.86 4.11
CA GLU A 639 -23.33 -23.13 3.82
C GLU A 639 -24.33 -22.52 4.83
N MET A 640 -23.88 -22.20 6.04
CA MET A 640 -24.65 -21.44 7.04
C MET A 640 -24.45 -19.91 6.94
N ASP A 641 -23.20 -19.44 6.90
CA ASP A 641 -22.87 -18.01 6.92
C ASP A 641 -23.28 -17.29 5.62
N GLN A 642 -23.27 -17.98 4.49
CA GLN A 642 -23.56 -17.37 3.18
C GLN A 642 -25.01 -16.87 3.08
N TYR A 643 -25.97 -17.54 3.70
CA TYR A 643 -27.37 -17.08 3.76
C TYR A 643 -27.55 -15.91 4.73
N VAL A 644 -27.04 -16.00 5.96
CA VAL A 644 -27.16 -14.92 6.98
C VAL A 644 -26.43 -13.65 6.54
N ALA A 645 -25.31 -13.79 5.83
CA ALA A 645 -24.57 -12.63 5.35
C ALA A 645 -25.21 -11.97 4.12
N LEU A 646 -26.09 -12.66 3.38
CA LEU A 646 -26.87 -12.10 2.26
C LEU A 646 -28.09 -11.29 2.72
N THR A 647 -28.60 -11.49 3.94
CA THR A 647 -29.82 -10.85 4.44
C THR A 647 -29.59 -9.57 5.25
N LYS A 648 -28.36 -9.32 5.72
CA LYS A 648 -28.01 -8.10 6.47
C LYS A 648 -28.34 -6.81 5.69
N HIS A 649 -29.52 -6.27 5.96
CA HIS A 649 -29.85 -4.87 5.73
C HIS A 649 -28.92 -4.01 6.62
N ASP A 650 -28.51 -2.84 6.10
CA ASP A 650 -27.62 -1.87 6.74
C ASP A 650 -26.14 -2.31 6.94
N ILE A 651 -25.42 -2.56 5.84
CA ILE A 651 -23.95 -2.62 5.85
C ILE A 651 -23.40 -1.18 5.84
N THR A 652 -22.72 -0.75 6.91
CA THR A 652 -22.07 0.58 6.97
C THR A 652 -20.53 0.50 6.90
N LEU A 653 -19.91 1.48 6.27
CA LEU A 653 -18.47 1.52 5.97
C LEU A 653 -17.83 2.83 6.45
N ASN A 654 -16.86 2.73 7.35
CA ASN A 654 -16.17 3.89 7.94
C ASN A 654 -14.87 4.24 7.17
N ILE A 655 -14.99 5.16 6.21
CA ILE A 655 -13.92 5.55 5.27
C ILE A 655 -13.49 7.02 5.47
N SER A 656 -12.20 7.33 5.30
CA SER A 656 -11.74 8.73 5.29
C SER A 656 -11.84 9.36 3.91
N LEU A 657 -12.01 10.69 3.85
CA LEU A 657 -12.14 11.43 2.59
C LEU A 657 -10.99 11.13 1.61
N ASN A 658 -9.75 11.04 2.11
CA ASN A 658 -8.60 10.71 1.27
C ASN A 658 -8.58 9.25 0.80
N GLU A 659 -9.06 8.28 1.59
CA GLU A 659 -9.18 6.89 1.13
C GLU A 659 -10.24 6.79 0.02
N LEU A 660 -11.35 7.54 0.16
CA LEU A 660 -12.46 7.60 -0.78
C LEU A 660 -12.06 8.28 -2.10
N TYR A 661 -11.49 9.48 -2.05
CA TYR A 661 -11.04 10.22 -3.24
C TYR A 661 -9.86 9.53 -3.94
N ASN A 662 -8.90 8.97 -3.21
CA ASN A 662 -7.79 8.20 -3.81
C ASN A 662 -8.31 6.94 -4.54
N THR A 663 -9.24 6.20 -3.92
CA THR A 663 -9.84 5.02 -4.56
C THR A 663 -10.60 5.40 -5.82
N HIS A 664 -11.37 6.49 -5.79
CA HIS A 664 -12.05 7.02 -6.99
C HIS A 664 -11.04 7.40 -8.09
N ALA A 665 -9.99 8.16 -7.77
CA ALA A 665 -8.97 8.57 -8.73
C ALA A 665 -8.30 7.35 -9.41
N LEU A 666 -7.89 6.35 -8.63
CA LEU A 666 -7.27 5.11 -9.14
C LEU A 666 -8.24 4.30 -10.03
N LEU A 667 -9.53 4.24 -9.68
CA LEU A 667 -10.55 3.58 -10.51
C LEU A 667 -10.78 4.32 -11.83
N ARG A 668 -10.83 5.66 -11.81
CA ARG A 668 -11.01 6.51 -13.00
C ARG A 668 -9.80 6.37 -13.95
N GLN A 669 -8.58 6.42 -13.41
CA GLN A 669 -7.32 6.24 -14.15
C GLN A 669 -7.25 4.91 -14.91
N HIS A 670 -7.74 3.84 -14.31
CA HIS A 670 -7.69 2.47 -14.87
C HIS A 670 -9.02 1.96 -15.45
N LEU A 671 -10.03 2.84 -15.58
CA LEU A 671 -11.39 2.50 -16.01
C LEU A 671 -11.45 1.66 -17.29
N HIS A 672 -10.59 1.97 -18.27
CA HIS A 672 -10.52 1.29 -19.55
C HIS A 672 -10.12 -0.20 -19.47
N VAL A 673 -9.40 -0.61 -18.42
CA VAL A 673 -9.05 -2.02 -18.15
C VAL A 673 -10.06 -2.68 -17.22
N LEU A 674 -10.59 -1.92 -16.24
CA LEU A 674 -11.54 -2.42 -15.25
C LEU A 674 -12.92 -2.70 -15.85
N ALA A 675 -13.39 -1.85 -16.76
CA ALA A 675 -14.71 -1.90 -17.39
C ALA A 675 -14.61 -1.68 -18.92
N PRO A 676 -14.12 -2.68 -19.68
CA PRO A 676 -13.96 -2.57 -21.12
C PRO A 676 -15.30 -2.52 -21.87
N THR A 677 -16.36 -3.16 -21.32
CA THR A 677 -17.72 -3.10 -21.86
C THR A 677 -18.42 -1.80 -21.43
N GLN A 678 -19.23 -1.23 -22.33
CA GLN A 678 -19.98 -0.01 -22.04
C GLN A 678 -21.10 -0.25 -21.00
N ASP A 679 -21.69 -1.45 -20.97
CA ASP A 679 -22.79 -1.83 -20.06
C ASP A 679 -22.33 -2.22 -18.63
N SER A 680 -21.12 -1.82 -18.20
CA SER A 680 -20.63 -2.15 -16.85
C SER A 680 -21.21 -1.20 -15.79
N ASN A 681 -21.82 -1.76 -14.73
CA ASN A 681 -22.34 -1.00 -13.58
C ASN A 681 -21.27 -0.08 -12.97
N LEU A 682 -20.01 -0.53 -12.90
CA LEU A 682 -18.88 0.27 -12.41
C LEU A 682 -18.67 1.54 -13.24
N ARG A 683 -18.84 1.44 -14.56
CA ARG A 683 -18.68 2.57 -15.49
C ARG A 683 -19.83 3.56 -15.35
N SER A 684 -21.07 3.08 -15.26
CA SER A 684 -22.23 3.93 -15.00
C SER A 684 -22.07 4.76 -13.71
N LEU A 685 -21.61 4.14 -12.61
CA LEU A 685 -21.34 4.86 -11.36
C LEU A 685 -20.24 5.89 -11.51
N LEU A 686 -19.11 5.52 -12.09
CA LEU A 686 -17.98 6.44 -12.22
C LEU A 686 -18.29 7.60 -13.17
N ASP A 687 -19.15 7.41 -14.17
CA ASP A 687 -19.62 8.49 -15.05
C ASP A 687 -20.70 9.36 -14.38
N GLU A 688 -21.54 8.81 -13.48
CA GLU A 688 -22.41 9.59 -12.58
C GLU A 688 -21.60 10.40 -11.54
N LEU A 689 -20.48 9.87 -11.03
CA LEU A 689 -19.59 10.56 -10.07
C LEU A 689 -18.68 11.65 -10.66
N SER A 690 -18.55 11.74 -11.99
CA SER A 690 -17.67 12.69 -12.71
C SER A 690 -16.15 12.52 -12.42
N GLU A 691 -15.42 13.61 -12.13
CA GLU A 691 -13.98 13.57 -11.81
C GLU A 691 -13.74 13.44 -10.30
N ALA A 692 -12.62 12.80 -9.93
CA ALA A 692 -12.27 12.60 -8.52
C ALA A 692 -11.77 13.92 -7.88
N PRO A 693 -12.31 14.32 -6.72
CA PRO A 693 -11.83 15.50 -5.99
C PRO A 693 -10.34 15.37 -5.59
N PRO A 694 -9.62 16.50 -5.46
CA PRO A 694 -8.23 16.49 -5.02
C PRO A 694 -8.10 16.01 -3.57
N LEU A 695 -6.95 15.41 -3.24
CA LEU A 695 -6.65 14.94 -1.89
C LEU A 695 -6.65 16.09 -0.87
N VAL A 696 -7.30 15.84 0.26
CA VAL A 696 -7.55 16.80 1.33
C VAL A 696 -6.34 16.83 2.30
N PRO A 697 -5.89 18.02 2.77
CA PRO A 697 -4.85 18.13 3.79
C PRO A 697 -5.12 17.28 5.05
N ARG A 698 -4.06 16.73 5.67
CA ARG A 698 -4.18 15.77 6.80
C ARG A 698 -5.07 16.25 7.96
N ASN A 699 -5.02 17.53 8.29
CA ASN A 699 -5.84 18.15 9.33
C ASN A 699 -7.34 18.16 8.99
N LEU A 700 -7.69 18.09 7.70
CA LEU A 700 -9.07 18.11 7.21
C LEU A 700 -9.56 16.71 6.76
N ASN A 701 -8.71 15.68 6.82
CA ASN A 701 -9.05 14.30 6.40
C ASN A 701 -9.89 13.56 7.46
N ALA A 702 -11.15 13.95 7.58
CA ALA A 702 -12.11 13.31 8.47
C ALA A 702 -12.59 11.93 7.98
N THR A 703 -13.16 11.14 8.89
CA THR A 703 -13.84 9.87 8.60
C THR A 703 -15.35 10.09 8.45
N MET A 704 -15.94 9.43 7.46
CA MET A 704 -17.36 9.45 7.16
C MET A 704 -17.90 8.01 7.16
N GLU A 705 -19.13 7.85 7.64
CA GLU A 705 -19.88 6.59 7.56
C GLU A 705 -20.69 6.56 6.26
N LEU A 706 -20.46 5.52 5.43
CA LEU A 706 -21.21 5.26 4.21
C LEU A 706 -22.16 4.09 4.41
N ASN A 707 -23.44 4.29 4.10
CA ASN A 707 -24.39 3.18 3.99
C ASN A 707 -24.20 2.52 2.62
N LEU A 708 -23.83 1.24 2.61
CA LEU A 708 -23.61 0.46 1.39
C LEU A 708 -24.93 -0.21 0.96
N PHE A 709 -25.33 0.02 -0.29
CA PHE A 709 -26.52 -0.58 -0.88
C PHE A 709 -26.35 -0.77 -2.39
N SER A 710 -27.26 -1.52 -3.01
CA SER A 710 -27.27 -1.75 -4.46
C SER A 710 -28.37 -0.95 -5.15
N LYS A 711 -28.03 -0.31 -6.28
CA LYS A 711 -28.98 0.32 -7.21
C LYS A 711 -29.66 -0.70 -8.14
N TRP A 712 -29.13 -1.93 -8.25
CA TRP A 712 -29.59 -2.95 -9.22
C TRP A 712 -30.03 -4.28 -8.62
N GLU A 713 -29.56 -4.64 -7.42
CA GLU A 713 -30.05 -5.82 -6.72
C GLU A 713 -31.35 -5.45 -6.01
N THR A 714 -32.46 -6.04 -6.45
CA THR A 714 -33.67 -6.09 -5.63
C THR A 714 -33.36 -6.88 -4.35
N PRO A 715 -33.71 -6.38 -3.14
CA PRO A 715 -33.43 -7.11 -1.92
C PRO A 715 -34.08 -8.50 -1.95
N ILE A 716 -33.34 -9.50 -1.49
CA ILE A 716 -33.64 -10.95 -1.59
C ILE A 716 -34.97 -11.32 -0.90
N LEU A 717 -35.57 -10.41 -0.13
CA LEU A 717 -36.99 -10.44 0.28
C LEU A 717 -37.98 -10.69 -0.86
N SER A 718 -37.66 -10.32 -2.12
CA SER A 718 -38.47 -10.71 -3.28
C SER A 718 -38.46 -12.21 -3.54
N ASP A 719 -37.36 -12.91 -3.23
CA ASP A 719 -37.23 -14.35 -3.49
C ASP A 719 -38.02 -15.24 -2.53
N LEU A 720 -38.43 -14.74 -1.37
CA LEU A 720 -39.41 -15.48 -0.54
C LEU A 720 -40.77 -15.58 -1.24
N SER A 721 -41.07 -14.65 -2.16
CA SER A 721 -42.27 -14.68 -3.01
C SER A 721 -42.10 -15.57 -4.24
N THR A 722 -40.88 -15.70 -4.78
CA THR A 722 -40.58 -16.59 -5.93
C THR A 722 -40.42 -18.05 -5.49
N LEU A 723 -39.77 -18.31 -4.34
CA LEU A 723 -39.69 -19.64 -3.72
C LEU A 723 -41.07 -20.18 -3.29
N ALA A 724 -41.98 -19.29 -2.88
CA ALA A 724 -43.39 -19.62 -2.67
C ALA A 724 -44.15 -19.87 -3.99
N ALA A 725 -43.73 -19.26 -5.11
CA ALA A 725 -44.31 -19.48 -6.44
C ALA A 725 -43.82 -20.79 -7.10
N ASP A 726 -42.59 -21.24 -6.78
CA ASP A 726 -41.98 -22.48 -7.31
C ASP A 726 -42.49 -23.77 -6.62
N ASN A 727 -43.57 -23.70 -5.83
CA ASN A 727 -44.24 -24.84 -5.17
C ASN A 727 -43.35 -25.69 -4.22
N ALA A 728 -42.20 -25.16 -3.76
CA ALA A 728 -41.26 -25.91 -2.93
C ALA A 728 -41.63 -25.95 -1.43
N LEU A 729 -42.29 -24.90 -0.92
CA LEU A 729 -42.86 -24.81 0.43
C LEU A 729 -44.33 -24.42 0.36
N THR A 730 -45.16 -24.99 1.23
CA THR A 730 -46.54 -24.57 1.42
C THR A 730 -46.63 -23.41 2.42
N GLN A 731 -47.73 -22.66 2.40
CA GLN A 731 -48.00 -21.60 3.39
C GLN A 731 -48.00 -22.15 4.85
N HIS A 732 -48.38 -23.41 5.04
CA HIS A 732 -48.32 -24.08 6.34
C HIS A 732 -46.89 -24.39 6.81
N ASP A 733 -45.95 -24.67 5.88
CA ASP A 733 -44.53 -24.88 6.23
C ASP A 733 -43.89 -23.57 6.73
N ILE A 734 -44.24 -22.44 6.10
CA ILE A 734 -43.80 -21.10 6.53
C ILE A 734 -44.35 -20.80 7.94
N MET A 735 -45.65 -21.01 8.15
CA MET A 735 -46.31 -20.82 9.45
C MET A 735 -45.75 -21.73 10.56
N TYR A 736 -45.37 -22.96 10.23
CA TYR A 736 -44.71 -23.88 11.18
C TYR A 736 -43.34 -23.36 11.62
N VAL A 737 -42.51 -22.88 10.67
CA VAL A 737 -41.19 -22.29 10.96
C VAL A 737 -41.33 -20.99 11.76
N GLU A 738 -42.29 -20.14 11.42
CA GLU A 738 -42.58 -18.89 12.15
C GLU A 738 -43.05 -19.17 13.58
N THR A 739 -43.98 -20.11 13.77
CA THR A 739 -44.47 -20.53 15.09
C THR A 739 -43.34 -21.06 15.97
N LYS A 740 -42.48 -21.91 15.41
CA LYS A 740 -41.28 -22.42 16.10
C LYS A 740 -40.34 -21.28 16.50
N SER A 741 -40.08 -20.34 15.60
CA SER A 741 -39.19 -19.19 15.86
C SER A 741 -39.69 -18.33 17.01
N ILE A 742 -40.96 -17.93 17.00
CA ILE A 742 -41.52 -17.06 18.05
C ILE A 742 -41.58 -17.80 19.40
N LEU A 743 -41.87 -19.11 19.42
CA LEU A 743 -41.79 -19.92 20.65
C LEU A 743 -40.36 -20.00 21.22
N VAL A 744 -39.33 -20.20 20.38
CA VAL A 744 -37.93 -20.18 20.81
C VAL A 744 -37.55 -18.82 21.40
N GLN A 745 -37.98 -17.72 20.76
CA GLN A 745 -37.75 -16.35 21.28
C GLN A 745 -38.41 -16.15 22.66
N ILE A 746 -39.69 -16.53 22.81
CA ILE A 746 -40.43 -16.41 24.08
C ILE A 746 -39.74 -17.20 25.21
N ILE A 747 -39.30 -18.45 24.94
CA ILE A 747 -38.65 -19.29 25.95
C ILE A 747 -37.27 -18.74 26.33
N ARG A 748 -36.54 -18.15 25.39
CA ARG A 748 -35.26 -17.46 25.65
C ARG A 748 -35.46 -16.25 26.56
N SER A 749 -36.39 -15.35 26.23
CA SER A 749 -36.69 -14.15 27.04
C SER A 749 -37.33 -14.46 28.40
N MET A 750 -37.85 -15.67 28.61
CA MET A 750 -38.41 -16.13 29.89
C MET A 750 -37.90 -17.53 30.27
N PRO A 751 -36.61 -17.70 30.65
CA PRO A 751 -35.99 -19.01 30.86
C PRO A 751 -36.66 -19.87 31.93
N HIS A 752 -37.37 -19.24 32.88
CA HIS A 752 -38.12 -19.92 33.94
C HIS A 752 -39.31 -20.75 33.41
N LEU A 753 -39.80 -20.48 32.19
CA LEU A 753 -40.84 -21.28 31.52
C LEU A 753 -40.30 -22.62 30.98
N LYS A 754 -38.98 -22.76 30.82
CA LYS A 754 -38.32 -24.02 30.42
C LYS A 754 -38.45 -25.13 31.47
N TYR A 755 -38.73 -24.78 32.73
CA TYR A 755 -38.67 -25.70 33.88
C TYR A 755 -39.84 -25.55 34.87
N ASN A 756 -41.07 -25.83 34.44
CA ASN A 756 -42.23 -26.17 35.31
C ASN A 756 -43.36 -26.77 34.44
N ARG A 757 -44.17 -27.75 34.87
CA ARG A 757 -44.16 -28.61 36.07
C ARG A 757 -45.09 -29.83 35.82
N TYR A 758 -44.61 -31.07 35.87
CA TYR A 758 -45.49 -32.25 35.94
C TYR A 758 -45.06 -33.23 37.04
N LYS A 759 -46.02 -33.98 37.59
CA LYS A 759 -45.84 -34.86 38.76
C LYS A 759 -45.10 -36.16 38.40
N PRO A 760 -44.27 -36.70 39.32
CA PRO A 760 -43.38 -37.82 39.03
C PRO A 760 -44.06 -39.19 39.21
N GLU A 761 -44.86 -39.64 38.25
CA GLU A 761 -45.38 -41.04 38.22
C GLU A 761 -45.20 -41.77 36.87
N SER A 762 -44.52 -41.17 35.89
CA SER A 762 -44.03 -41.92 34.72
C SER A 762 -42.72 -41.33 34.18
N ASN A 763 -41.81 -42.21 33.73
CA ASN A 763 -40.49 -41.86 33.21
C ASN A 763 -40.59 -41.29 31.77
N ALA A 764 -41.18 -40.11 31.63
CA ALA A 764 -41.12 -39.30 30.41
C ALA A 764 -40.36 -38.01 30.70
N ALA A 765 -39.49 -37.60 29.77
CA ALA A 765 -38.67 -36.40 29.91
C ALA A 765 -39.54 -35.14 30.13
N ALA A 766 -38.97 -34.11 30.77
CA ALA A 766 -39.65 -32.86 31.04
C ALA A 766 -40.18 -32.23 29.73
N LYS A 767 -41.50 -32.27 29.54
CA LYS A 767 -42.18 -31.61 28.42
C LYS A 767 -42.36 -30.13 28.72
N VAL A 768 -42.00 -29.27 27.77
CA VAL A 768 -42.37 -27.84 27.78
C VAL A 768 -43.78 -27.73 27.23
N ASP A 769 -44.69 -27.12 27.97
CA ASP A 769 -46.06 -26.87 27.52
C ASP A 769 -46.09 -25.58 26.68
N LEU A 770 -46.13 -25.74 25.35
CA LEU A 770 -46.11 -24.61 24.40
C LEU A 770 -47.34 -23.70 24.53
N LEU A 771 -48.49 -24.24 24.98
CA LEU A 771 -49.70 -23.46 25.21
C LEU A 771 -49.50 -22.56 26.43
N PHE A 772 -49.04 -23.13 27.54
CA PHE A 772 -48.69 -22.37 28.75
C PHE A 772 -47.62 -21.30 28.48
N VAL A 773 -46.59 -21.62 27.68
CA VAL A 773 -45.58 -20.65 27.25
C VAL A 773 -46.22 -19.46 26.51
N SER A 774 -47.15 -19.73 25.58
CA SER A 774 -47.87 -18.67 24.84
C SER A 774 -48.78 -17.83 25.74
N GLU A 775 -49.45 -18.44 26.73
CA GLU A 775 -50.32 -17.74 27.68
C GLU A 775 -49.54 -16.85 28.66
N GLN A 776 -48.39 -17.32 29.16
CA GLN A 776 -47.51 -16.51 30.01
C GLN A 776 -46.90 -15.33 29.22
N ALA A 777 -46.58 -15.52 27.94
CA ALA A 777 -46.15 -14.43 27.06
C ALA A 777 -47.27 -13.42 26.82
N ALA A 778 -48.48 -13.88 26.49
CA ALA A 778 -49.67 -13.06 26.28
C ALA A 778 -50.12 -12.28 27.53
N THR A 779 -49.63 -12.64 28.72
CA THR A 779 -49.89 -11.95 30.00
C THR A 779 -48.66 -11.24 30.60
N SER A 780 -47.56 -11.16 29.83
CA SER A 780 -46.34 -10.46 30.21
C SER A 780 -46.55 -8.94 30.37
N LYS A 781 -45.63 -8.27 31.08
CA LYS A 781 -45.59 -6.80 31.16
C LYS A 781 -45.01 -6.14 29.92
N ASP A 782 -44.28 -6.90 29.11
CA ASP A 782 -43.71 -6.43 27.85
C ASP A 782 -44.74 -6.55 26.72
N SER A 783 -45.08 -5.41 26.10
CA SER A 783 -46.02 -5.34 24.99
C SER A 783 -45.59 -6.17 23.77
N MET A 784 -44.29 -6.45 23.61
CA MET A 784 -43.76 -7.24 22.49
C MET A 784 -43.95 -8.74 22.74
N LEU A 785 -43.61 -9.23 23.94
CA LEU A 785 -43.94 -10.60 24.36
C LEU A 785 -45.46 -10.86 24.34
N VAL A 786 -46.29 -9.87 24.69
CA VAL A 786 -47.75 -9.99 24.60
C VAL A 786 -48.23 -10.22 23.17
N ARG A 787 -47.78 -9.41 22.20
CA ARG A 787 -48.10 -9.60 20.78
C ARG A 787 -47.64 -10.95 20.26
N LYS A 788 -46.41 -11.36 20.60
CA LYS A 788 -45.82 -12.64 20.20
C LYS A 788 -46.56 -13.84 20.79
N GLY A 789 -46.98 -13.78 22.06
CA GLY A 789 -47.79 -14.81 22.70
C GLY A 789 -49.18 -14.98 22.06
N ILE A 790 -49.85 -13.88 21.72
CA ILE A 790 -51.15 -13.91 21.01
C ILE A 790 -50.98 -14.52 19.62
N LYS A 791 -50.00 -14.05 18.84
CA LYS A 791 -49.71 -14.53 17.48
C LYS A 791 -49.38 -16.03 17.44
N VAL A 792 -48.54 -16.52 18.37
CA VAL A 792 -48.24 -17.96 18.49
C VAL A 792 -49.48 -18.78 18.78
N ARG A 793 -50.38 -18.31 19.65
CA ARG A 793 -51.61 -19.03 19.99
C ARG A 793 -52.55 -19.15 18.78
N GLU A 794 -52.64 -18.12 17.94
CA GLU A 794 -53.41 -18.14 16.69
C GLU A 794 -52.79 -19.11 15.67
N MET A 795 -51.48 -19.01 15.42
CA MET A 795 -50.80 -19.93 14.49
C MET A 795 -50.80 -21.40 14.95
N LEU A 796 -50.72 -21.67 16.26
CA LEU A 796 -50.87 -23.03 16.80
C LEU A 796 -52.26 -23.62 16.51
N MET A 797 -53.32 -22.81 16.56
CA MET A 797 -54.67 -23.24 16.19
C MET A 797 -54.78 -23.54 14.69
N GLU A 798 -54.25 -22.66 13.83
CA GLU A 798 -54.27 -22.88 12.36
C GLU A 798 -53.41 -24.10 11.95
N LEU A 799 -52.28 -24.33 12.62
CA LEU A 799 -51.46 -25.53 12.41
C LEU A 799 -52.16 -26.82 12.91
N GLU A 800 -52.92 -26.76 14.00
CA GLU A 800 -53.76 -27.87 14.50
C GLU A 800 -54.88 -28.18 13.49
N GLU A 801 -55.60 -27.16 12.97
CA GLU A 801 -56.65 -27.33 11.97
C GLU A 801 -56.14 -27.89 10.62
N SER A 802 -54.91 -27.53 10.23
CA SER A 802 -54.25 -28.08 9.03
C SER A 802 -53.75 -29.53 9.19
N GLY A 803 -53.74 -30.07 10.43
CA GLY A 803 -53.20 -31.39 10.74
C GLY A 803 -51.66 -31.47 10.72
N ALA A 804 -50.96 -30.32 10.72
CA ALA A 804 -49.50 -30.26 10.75
C ALA A 804 -48.91 -30.60 12.14
N ILE A 805 -49.70 -30.36 13.21
CA ILE A 805 -49.37 -30.69 14.60
C ILE A 805 -50.58 -31.34 15.29
N ASP A 806 -50.32 -32.27 16.21
CA ASP A 806 -51.36 -32.92 17.02
C ASP A 806 -51.32 -32.41 18.46
N ARG A 807 -52.45 -31.93 18.95
CA ARG A 807 -52.61 -31.48 20.34
C ARG A 807 -52.64 -32.64 21.33
N ASN A 808 -53.02 -33.85 20.89
CA ASN A 808 -53.14 -35.03 21.74
C ASN A 808 -51.79 -35.61 22.15
N ASP A 809 -50.72 -35.40 21.37
CA ASP A 809 -49.35 -35.81 21.74
C ASP A 809 -48.59 -34.76 22.59
N GLY A 810 -49.20 -33.57 22.73
CA GLY A 810 -48.64 -32.40 23.39
C GLY A 810 -47.65 -31.63 22.52
N TYR A 811 -47.92 -31.54 21.20
CA TYR A 811 -47.04 -30.93 20.20
C TYR A 811 -45.62 -31.51 20.24
N ARG A 812 -45.51 -32.84 20.34
CA ARG A 812 -44.26 -33.54 20.70
C ARG A 812 -43.12 -33.23 19.74
N TYR A 813 -43.36 -33.32 18.43
CA TYR A 813 -42.34 -33.05 17.42
C TYR A 813 -41.84 -31.60 17.45
N LEU A 814 -42.77 -30.63 17.54
CA LEU A 814 -42.44 -29.21 17.66
C LEU A 814 -41.64 -28.92 18.95
N THR A 815 -42.01 -29.57 20.06
CA THR A 815 -41.33 -29.44 21.35
C THR A 815 -39.91 -30.06 21.32
N GLU A 816 -39.75 -31.23 20.71
CA GLU A 816 -38.44 -31.88 20.53
C GLU A 816 -37.52 -31.02 19.64
N GLU A 817 -38.03 -30.41 18.56
CA GLU A 817 -37.29 -29.45 17.74
C GLU A 817 -36.89 -28.18 18.50
N ILE A 818 -37.82 -27.57 19.25
CA ILE A 818 -37.56 -26.38 20.07
C ILE A 818 -36.49 -26.66 21.13
N LEU A 819 -36.52 -27.84 21.78
CA LEU A 819 -35.52 -28.21 22.78
C LEU A 819 -34.13 -28.44 22.17
N HIS A 820 -34.06 -29.05 20.98
CA HIS A 820 -32.82 -29.20 20.24
C HIS A 820 -32.25 -27.84 19.81
N GLU A 821 -33.11 -26.93 19.32
CA GLU A 821 -32.74 -25.57 18.93
C GLU A 821 -32.21 -24.77 20.12
N LEU A 822 -32.89 -24.81 21.27
CA LEU A 822 -32.44 -24.14 22.50
C LEU A 822 -31.12 -24.72 23.04
N ALA A 823 -30.83 -26.01 22.82
CA ALA A 823 -29.54 -26.60 23.17
C ALA A 823 -28.42 -26.15 22.21
N HIS A 824 -28.72 -26.06 20.90
CA HIS A 824 -27.80 -25.55 19.89
C HIS A 824 -27.46 -24.07 20.13
N LEU A 825 -28.48 -23.23 20.35
CA LEU A 825 -28.33 -21.80 20.66
C LEU A 825 -27.59 -21.55 21.99
N GLY A 826 -27.77 -22.42 22.99
CA GLY A 826 -26.98 -22.39 24.23
C GLY A 826 -25.49 -22.62 23.95
N SER A 827 -25.15 -23.68 23.20
CA SER A 827 -23.76 -23.92 22.78
C SER A 827 -23.20 -22.80 21.90
N LEU A 828 -24.04 -22.12 21.11
CA LEU A 828 -23.63 -20.95 20.33
C LEU A 828 -23.32 -19.74 21.22
N ARG A 829 -24.10 -19.50 22.27
CA ARG A 829 -23.83 -18.43 23.26
C ARG A 829 -22.49 -18.66 23.94
N ASP A 830 -22.25 -19.86 24.44
CA ASP A 830 -21.02 -20.16 25.18
C ASP A 830 -19.77 -19.97 24.28
N LYS A 831 -19.86 -20.32 22.98
CA LYS A 831 -18.82 -19.99 21.97
C LYS A 831 -18.66 -18.49 21.71
N VAL A 832 -19.75 -17.73 21.66
CA VAL A 832 -19.71 -16.26 21.50
C VAL A 832 -19.04 -15.61 22.72
N GLU A 833 -19.29 -16.11 23.93
CA GLU A 833 -18.64 -15.64 25.15
C GLU A 833 -17.13 -15.98 25.16
N GLU A 834 -16.75 -17.20 24.76
CA GLU A 834 -15.33 -17.58 24.55
C GLU A 834 -14.65 -16.65 23.52
N GLU A 835 -15.32 -16.33 22.41
CA GLU A 835 -14.80 -15.40 21.39
C GLU A 835 -14.64 -13.97 21.94
N ILE A 836 -15.59 -13.46 22.72
CA ILE A 836 -15.50 -12.14 23.37
C ILE A 836 -14.27 -12.07 24.29
N VAL A 837 -14.02 -13.10 25.11
CA VAL A 837 -12.86 -13.16 26.00
C VAL A 837 -11.57 -13.12 25.17
N GLY A 838 -11.46 -13.99 24.16
CA GLY A 838 -10.28 -14.03 23.28
C GLY A 838 -10.03 -12.70 22.57
N LEU A 839 -11.07 -12.08 21.98
CA LEU A 839 -10.95 -10.80 21.29
C LEU A 839 -10.64 -9.62 22.22
N THR A 840 -11.01 -9.69 23.50
CA THR A 840 -10.71 -8.64 24.47
C THR A 840 -9.19 -8.54 24.73
N ASP A 841 -8.49 -9.68 24.82
CA ASP A 841 -7.02 -9.70 24.95
C ASP A 841 -6.30 -9.23 23.68
N VAL A 842 -6.89 -9.50 22.50
CA VAL A 842 -6.41 -8.97 21.22
C VAL A 842 -6.60 -7.45 21.17
N TYR A 843 -7.78 -6.94 21.55
CA TYR A 843 -8.04 -5.50 21.61
C TYR A 843 -7.07 -4.78 22.54
N LYS A 844 -6.81 -5.35 23.72
CA LYS A 844 -5.82 -4.84 24.67
C LYS A 844 -4.42 -4.76 24.03
N THR A 845 -3.97 -5.84 23.39
CA THR A 845 -2.67 -5.87 22.69
C THR A 845 -2.57 -4.79 21.60
N ILE A 846 -3.66 -4.55 20.88
CA ILE A 846 -3.76 -3.51 19.83
C ILE A 846 -3.77 -2.10 20.45
N CYS A 847 -4.39 -1.91 21.62
CA CYS A 847 -4.30 -0.67 22.38
C CYS A 847 -2.88 -0.40 22.92
N ASP A 848 -2.19 -1.44 23.41
CA ASP A 848 -0.80 -1.35 23.86
C ASP A 848 0.13 -0.92 22.70
N TYR A 849 -0.12 -1.41 21.47
CA TYR A 849 0.60 -0.95 20.27
C TYR A 849 0.44 0.55 20.02
N ASN A 850 -0.78 1.06 20.19
CA ASN A 850 -1.07 2.47 19.99
C ASN A 850 -0.25 3.34 20.94
N GLY A 851 -0.13 2.88 22.20
CA GLY A 851 0.73 3.49 23.22
C GLY A 851 2.21 3.48 22.81
N TYR A 852 2.72 2.33 22.34
CA TYR A 852 4.09 2.21 21.86
C TYR A 852 4.39 3.15 20.68
N LEU A 853 3.58 3.11 19.62
CA LEU A 853 3.77 3.96 18.44
C LEU A 853 3.69 5.45 18.78
N ARG A 854 2.79 5.86 19.69
CA ARG A 854 2.72 7.23 20.21
C ARG A 854 3.99 7.61 20.98
N SER A 855 4.48 6.75 21.87
CA SER A 855 5.73 6.98 22.61
C SER A 855 6.95 7.08 21.67
N GLN A 856 6.98 6.28 20.60
CA GLN A 856 8.01 6.35 19.56
C GLN A 856 7.95 7.69 18.80
N ILE A 857 6.74 8.14 18.41
CA ILE A 857 6.51 9.47 17.81
C ILE A 857 6.93 10.60 18.77
N GLU A 858 6.59 10.52 20.06
CA GLU A 858 7.04 11.50 21.07
C GLU A 858 8.57 11.51 21.20
N THR A 859 9.21 10.36 21.13
CA THR A 859 10.68 10.23 21.12
C THR A 859 11.27 10.93 19.88
N TYR A 860 10.65 10.81 18.71
CA TYR A 860 11.05 11.57 17.51
C TYR A 860 10.77 13.07 17.64
N LYS A 861 9.62 13.49 18.18
CA LYS A 861 9.32 14.90 18.50
C LYS A 861 10.40 15.49 19.41
N ALA A 862 10.82 14.75 20.44
CA ALA A 862 11.89 15.13 21.36
C ALA A 862 13.28 15.17 20.69
N TYR A 863 13.60 14.18 19.84
CA TYR A 863 14.85 14.16 19.07
C TYR A 863 14.97 15.38 18.14
N LEU A 864 13.93 15.66 17.35
CA LEU A 864 13.91 16.81 16.44
C LEU A 864 13.99 18.15 17.20
N SER A 865 13.33 18.26 18.37
CA SER A 865 13.46 19.41 19.26
C SER A 865 14.90 19.59 19.78
N ASN A 866 15.58 18.51 20.17
CA ASN A 866 16.97 18.55 20.61
C ASN A 866 17.94 18.93 19.47
N VAL A 867 17.76 18.39 18.26
CA VAL A 867 18.53 18.78 17.06
C VAL A 867 18.33 20.27 16.76
N ARG A 868 17.09 20.77 16.86
CA ARG A 868 16.74 22.19 16.69
C ARG A 868 17.40 23.11 17.74
N MET A 869 17.59 22.64 18.98
CA MET A 869 18.34 23.40 20.00
C MET A 869 19.85 23.39 19.76
N GLN A 870 20.41 22.29 19.23
CA GLN A 870 21.83 22.17 18.91
C GLN A 870 22.23 22.95 17.63
N SER A 871 21.31 23.12 16.67
CA SER A 871 21.52 24.00 15.51
C SER A 871 21.42 25.48 15.89
N ALA A 872 20.53 25.85 16.82
CA ALA A 872 20.33 27.23 17.26
C ALA A 872 21.42 27.82 18.17
N THR A 873 22.38 27.01 18.66
CA THR A 873 23.42 27.46 19.62
C THR A 873 24.72 27.89 18.92
N PRO A 874 25.25 29.10 19.19
CA PRO A 874 26.41 29.65 18.48
C PRO A 874 27.72 28.88 18.78
N LYS A 875 28.58 28.79 17.76
CA LYS A 875 29.80 27.94 17.72
C LYS A 875 30.70 28.03 18.97
N HIS A 876 30.75 29.16 19.66
CA HIS A 876 31.70 29.40 20.75
C HIS A 876 31.43 28.64 22.07
N GLN A 877 30.21 28.11 22.30
CA GLN A 877 29.88 27.33 23.50
C GLN A 877 29.91 25.81 23.30
N ARG A 878 30.01 25.33 22.05
CA ARG A 878 29.92 23.88 21.71
C ARG A 878 30.99 22.99 22.36
N LYS A 879 32.10 23.54 22.87
CA LYS A 879 33.20 22.77 23.48
C LYS A 879 33.02 22.41 24.97
N LYS A 880 31.99 22.89 25.67
CA LYS A 880 31.80 22.57 27.11
C LYS A 880 30.69 21.57 27.44
N ASN A 881 29.68 21.41 26.58
CA ASN A 881 28.52 20.54 26.82
C ASN A 881 28.38 19.45 25.75
N ALA A 882 29.47 18.73 25.44
CA ALA A 882 29.42 17.56 24.57
C ALA A 882 28.94 16.33 25.37
N VAL A 883 27.62 16.17 25.49
CA VAL A 883 27.01 14.91 25.93
C VAL A 883 27.02 13.93 24.74
N PRO A 884 27.33 12.64 24.92
CA PRO A 884 27.33 11.67 23.81
C PRO A 884 25.94 11.52 23.19
N VAL A 885 25.89 11.33 21.87
CA VAL A 885 24.63 10.97 21.18
C VAL A 885 24.33 9.51 21.46
N GLY A 886 23.59 9.27 22.54
CA GLY A 886 23.03 7.98 22.91
C GLY A 886 21.61 8.17 23.45
N VAL A 887 20.67 7.35 22.98
CA VAL A 887 19.27 7.39 23.45
C VAL A 887 19.20 6.67 24.80
N THR A 888 19.38 7.41 25.90
CA THR A 888 18.98 6.96 27.23
C THR A 888 17.59 7.47 27.53
N VAL A 889 16.64 6.55 27.69
CA VAL A 889 15.33 6.84 28.27
C VAL A 889 15.54 7.39 29.68
N VAL A 890 14.95 8.55 29.98
CA VAL A 890 14.96 9.14 31.33
C VAL A 890 13.52 9.43 31.72
N ASP A 891 13.06 8.77 32.78
CA ASP A 891 11.69 8.91 33.29
C ASP A 891 11.33 10.35 33.66
N PRO A 892 10.08 10.78 33.44
CA PRO A 892 9.64 12.14 33.72
C PRO A 892 9.56 12.40 35.23
N LYS A 893 10.34 13.36 35.73
CA LYS A 893 10.13 14.00 37.04
C LYS A 893 9.50 15.40 36.90
N PRO A 894 8.73 15.86 37.90
CA PRO A 894 7.69 16.87 37.65
C PRO A 894 8.21 18.30 37.44
N LEU A 895 7.45 19.09 36.67
CA LEU A 895 7.71 20.51 36.43
C LEU A 895 7.54 21.37 37.70
N GLN A 896 8.64 21.72 38.38
CA GLN A 896 8.58 22.74 39.45
C GLN A 896 9.89 23.50 39.73
N SER A 897 10.57 24.02 38.70
CA SER A 897 11.70 24.98 38.89
C SER A 897 12.17 25.70 37.61
N ARG A 898 11.28 26.40 36.89
CA ARG A 898 11.70 27.20 35.70
C ARG A 898 11.07 28.59 35.55
N ARG A 899 10.84 29.29 36.67
CA ARG A 899 10.22 30.65 36.68
C ARG A 899 11.10 31.78 37.25
N GLN A 900 12.39 31.57 37.48
CA GLN A 900 13.30 32.57 38.09
C GLN A 900 14.63 32.85 37.35
N GLN A 901 14.83 32.35 36.12
CA GLN A 901 16.02 32.65 35.30
C GLN A 901 15.69 33.37 33.97
N LEU A 902 14.70 34.27 34.01
CA LEU A 902 14.42 35.23 32.93
C LEU A 902 14.49 36.66 33.50
N LYS A 903 15.71 37.12 33.80
CA LYS A 903 16.05 38.53 34.12
C LYS A 903 17.57 38.72 34.23
N ARG A 904 18.26 38.68 33.08
CA ARG A 904 19.59 39.29 32.76
C ARG A 904 20.11 38.69 31.46
N ASP A 905 19.81 39.36 30.35
CA ASP A 905 20.72 39.60 29.23
C ASP A 905 20.05 40.64 28.29
N ASN A 906 20.85 41.56 27.73
CA ASN A 906 20.34 42.75 27.02
C ASN A 906 19.82 42.43 25.60
N PRO A 907 18.80 43.13 25.07
CA PRO A 907 18.24 42.85 23.73
C PRO A 907 19.02 43.47 22.54
N ASP A 908 19.77 44.56 22.77
CA ASP A 908 20.00 45.59 21.72
C ASP A 908 21.24 45.40 20.83
N LYS A 909 21.47 44.21 20.25
CA LYS A 909 22.57 44.02 19.26
C LYS A 909 22.27 43.21 18.00
N ARG A 910 21.03 42.78 17.75
CA ARG A 910 20.68 41.92 16.59
C ARG A 910 19.80 42.55 15.51
N SER A 911 19.57 43.86 15.54
CA SER A 911 18.86 44.59 14.46
C SER A 911 19.43 45.99 14.27
N ALA A 912 20.76 46.09 14.16
CA ALA A 912 21.44 47.35 13.87
C ALA A 912 21.39 47.65 12.37
N VAL A 913 20.57 48.63 11.98
CA VAL A 913 20.55 49.17 10.62
C VAL A 913 21.81 50.01 10.39
N HIS A 914 22.52 49.78 9.29
CA HIS A 914 23.75 50.47 8.96
C HIS A 914 23.63 51.18 7.61
N ASP A 915 23.75 52.51 7.62
CA ASP A 915 23.61 53.35 6.43
C ASP A 915 24.98 53.75 5.85
N PHE A 916 25.14 53.64 4.53
CA PHE A 916 26.36 53.94 3.79
C PHE A 916 26.05 54.78 2.56
N LYS A 917 26.85 55.82 2.30
CA LYS A 917 26.76 56.59 1.05
C LYS A 917 27.23 55.75 -0.14
N LEU A 918 26.64 55.99 -1.32
CA LEU A 918 27.01 55.33 -2.58
C LEU A 918 28.53 55.36 -2.84
N GLU A 919 29.12 56.56 -2.77
CA GLU A 919 30.55 56.80 -2.99
C GLU A 919 31.47 55.95 -2.07
N THR A 920 31.03 55.67 -0.83
CA THR A 920 31.80 54.82 0.11
C THR A 920 31.79 53.36 -0.35
N LEU A 921 30.67 52.87 -0.87
CA LEU A 921 30.52 51.47 -1.32
C LEU A 921 31.21 51.23 -2.67
N GLU A 922 31.28 52.25 -3.52
CA GLU A 922 32.08 52.27 -4.75
C GLU A 922 33.58 52.22 -4.41
N ARG A 923 34.07 53.06 -3.47
CA ARG A 923 35.46 52.98 -2.99
C ARG A 923 35.82 51.65 -2.31
N MET A 924 34.83 50.95 -1.73
CA MET A 924 35.02 49.60 -1.16
C MET A 924 34.92 48.47 -2.20
N GLY A 925 34.58 48.78 -3.46
CA GLY A 925 34.38 47.79 -4.52
C GLY A 925 33.16 46.89 -4.33
N VAL A 926 32.24 47.25 -3.41
CA VAL A 926 30.97 46.54 -3.21
C VAL A 926 29.99 46.92 -4.32
N VAL A 927 29.99 48.19 -4.74
CA VAL A 927 29.35 48.65 -5.98
C VAL A 927 30.39 48.63 -7.10
N CYS A 928 30.07 47.95 -8.21
CA CYS A 928 30.93 47.83 -9.39
C CYS A 928 30.63 48.87 -10.47
N ARG A 929 29.34 49.19 -10.68
CA ARG A 929 28.86 50.19 -11.63
C ARG A 929 27.59 50.82 -11.08
N SER A 930 27.42 52.12 -11.29
CA SER A 930 26.17 52.83 -11.00
C SER A 930 25.76 53.63 -12.25
N ASN A 931 24.51 53.46 -12.68
CA ASN A 931 23.91 54.19 -13.80
C ASN A 931 23.15 55.45 -13.30
N ILE A 932 23.54 55.97 -12.14
CA ILE A 932 22.91 57.12 -11.49
C ILE A 932 23.62 58.39 -11.97
N PRO A 933 22.91 59.39 -12.54
CA PRO A 933 23.54 60.63 -13.02
C PRO A 933 24.30 61.37 -11.90
N GLU A 934 25.51 61.83 -12.19
CA GLU A 934 26.45 62.46 -11.23
C GLU A 934 25.77 63.51 -10.34
N ASN A 935 24.95 64.39 -10.93
CA ASN A 935 24.17 65.44 -10.26
C ASN A 935 23.19 64.94 -9.17
N ARG A 936 23.02 63.62 -9.01
CA ARG A 936 22.12 62.98 -8.03
C ARG A 936 22.83 61.99 -7.09
N GLN A 937 24.09 61.62 -7.34
CA GLN A 937 24.81 60.60 -6.55
C GLN A 937 24.99 61.03 -5.08
N ASP A 938 25.30 62.30 -4.81
CA ASP A 938 25.44 62.90 -3.46
C ASP A 938 24.19 62.76 -2.56
N LYS A 939 23.04 62.42 -3.15
CA LYS A 939 21.75 62.31 -2.46
C LYS A 939 21.30 60.85 -2.29
N VAL A 940 22.11 59.88 -2.69
CA VAL A 940 21.81 58.44 -2.59
C VAL A 940 22.58 57.78 -1.44
N TYR A 941 21.89 56.97 -0.65
CA TYR A 941 22.51 56.11 0.36
C TYR A 941 21.83 54.74 0.41
N PHE A 942 22.59 53.73 0.81
CA PHE A 942 22.13 52.36 1.04
C PHE A 942 22.04 52.09 2.53
N SER A 943 20.99 51.38 2.92
CA SER A 943 20.73 50.92 4.28
C SER A 943 20.77 49.38 4.29
N PHE A 944 21.62 48.81 5.15
CA PHE A 944 21.79 47.37 5.31
C PHE A 944 21.27 46.94 6.69
N SER A 945 20.45 45.90 6.73
CA SER A 945 19.94 45.31 7.98
C SER A 945 19.85 43.80 7.87
N SER A 946 20.23 43.05 8.91
CA SER A 946 19.97 41.61 9.00
C SER A 946 18.84 41.36 10.02
N PRO A 947 17.58 41.12 9.58
CA PRO A 947 16.45 40.89 10.48
C PRO A 947 16.44 39.47 11.08
N SER A 948 17.10 38.52 10.41
CA SER A 948 17.29 37.14 10.87
C SER A 948 18.64 36.60 10.36
N THR A 949 19.22 35.63 11.07
CA THR A 949 20.48 34.99 10.66
C THR A 949 20.36 34.41 9.25
N ALA A 950 21.36 34.70 8.41
CA ALA A 950 21.42 34.34 6.98
C ALA A 950 20.44 35.09 6.04
N CYS A 951 19.72 36.11 6.53
CA CYS A 951 18.95 37.04 5.70
C CYS A 951 19.48 38.47 5.86
N TYR A 952 19.64 39.17 4.75
CA TYR A 952 20.09 40.55 4.68
C TYR A 952 19.12 41.35 3.82
N VAL A 953 18.74 42.55 4.26
CA VAL A 953 17.91 43.46 3.47
C VAL A 953 18.72 44.68 3.08
N ILE A 954 18.78 44.94 1.78
CA ILE A 954 19.41 46.11 1.18
C ILE A 954 18.32 47.07 0.73
N ARG A 955 18.39 48.32 1.18
CA ARG A 955 17.47 49.38 0.80
C ARG A 955 18.22 50.58 0.25
N LEU A 956 17.88 51.05 -0.96
CA LEU A 956 18.41 52.28 -1.52
C LEU A 956 17.43 53.43 -1.27
N PHE A 957 17.91 54.51 -0.69
CA PHE A 957 17.14 55.72 -0.40
C PHE A 957 17.69 56.93 -1.16
N TYR A 958 16.78 57.83 -1.54
CA TYR A 958 17.10 59.12 -2.14
C TYR A 958 16.65 60.25 -1.21
N LYS A 959 17.57 61.14 -0.85
CA LYS A 959 17.37 62.19 0.16
C LYS A 959 16.24 63.15 -0.27
N GLY A 960 15.08 62.99 0.36
CA GLY A 960 13.83 63.69 0.04
C GLY A 960 12.63 62.78 -0.28
N ARG A 961 12.78 61.45 -0.27
CA ARG A 961 11.67 60.48 -0.27
C ARG A 961 11.68 59.65 1.00
N GLU A 962 10.50 59.42 1.58
CA GLU A 962 10.33 58.58 2.80
C GLU A 962 10.35 57.08 2.50
N LYS A 963 10.00 56.67 1.27
CA LYS A 963 10.03 55.27 0.83
C LYS A 963 11.34 54.94 0.10
N PRO A 964 11.93 53.74 0.31
CA PRO A 964 13.10 53.31 -0.44
C PRO A 964 12.74 53.19 -1.93
N VAL A 965 13.72 53.48 -2.78
CA VAL A 965 13.61 53.34 -4.25
C VAL A 965 13.82 51.88 -4.66
N ILE A 966 14.69 51.17 -3.94
CA ILE A 966 14.92 49.72 -4.09
C ILE A 966 14.87 49.12 -2.68
N ASN A 967 14.17 48.00 -2.52
CA ASN A 967 14.18 47.17 -1.31
C ASN A 967 14.31 45.72 -1.75
N MET A 968 15.44 45.10 -1.46
CA MET A 968 15.71 43.70 -1.81
C MET A 968 16.10 42.91 -0.56
N ASP A 969 15.39 41.83 -0.33
CA ASP A 969 15.75 40.80 0.64
C ASP A 969 16.70 39.81 -0.06
N LEU A 970 17.83 39.50 0.58
CA LEU A 970 18.91 38.67 0.06
C LEU A 970 19.23 37.57 1.06
N LEU A 971 19.09 36.33 0.62
CA LEU A 971 19.49 35.16 1.39
C LEU A 971 20.99 34.92 1.20
N LEU A 972 21.65 34.46 2.27
CA LEU A 972 23.07 34.09 2.21
C LEU A 972 23.31 32.91 1.26
N GLU A 973 22.33 32.01 1.14
CA GLU A 973 22.38 30.87 0.23
C GLU A 973 22.42 31.33 -1.23
N ASP A 974 21.54 32.24 -1.68
CA ASP A 974 21.58 32.85 -3.01
C ASP A 974 22.95 33.49 -3.33
N LEU A 975 23.57 34.17 -2.36
CA LEU A 975 24.88 34.81 -2.55
C LEU A 975 26.02 33.79 -2.62
N LEU A 976 25.94 32.70 -1.85
CA LEU A 976 26.90 31.59 -1.89
C LEU A 976 26.75 30.74 -3.16
N GLU A 977 25.51 30.51 -3.61
CA GLU A 977 25.20 29.81 -4.84
C GLU A 977 25.66 30.62 -6.06
N ARG A 978 25.36 31.92 -6.13
CA ARG A 978 25.88 32.82 -7.18
C ARG A 978 27.42 32.83 -7.20
N LYS A 979 28.07 32.81 -6.02
CA LYS A 979 29.53 32.68 -5.91
C LYS A 979 30.04 31.31 -6.41
N HIS A 980 29.34 30.22 -6.13
CA HIS A 980 29.67 28.87 -6.62
C HIS A 980 29.53 28.78 -8.15
N ASN A 981 28.44 29.36 -8.69
CA ASN A 981 28.11 29.42 -10.11
C ASN A 981 28.91 30.50 -10.89
N LYS A 982 29.91 31.14 -10.24
CA LYS A 982 30.77 32.21 -10.80
C LYS A 982 30.03 33.44 -11.35
N ILE A 983 28.84 33.72 -10.82
CA ILE A 983 28.09 34.94 -11.12
C ILE A 983 28.63 36.06 -10.23
N GLU A 984 29.54 36.87 -10.80
CA GLU A 984 30.30 37.87 -10.02
C GLU A 984 29.50 39.13 -9.66
N ILE A 985 28.38 39.39 -10.35
CA ILE A 985 27.62 40.65 -10.27
C ILE A 985 26.15 40.38 -9.93
N LEU A 986 25.61 41.14 -8.98
CA LEU A 986 24.20 41.25 -8.63
C LEU A 986 23.68 42.59 -9.17
N ASP A 987 22.80 42.56 -10.16
CA ASP A 987 22.19 43.76 -10.74
C ASP A 987 20.95 44.20 -9.93
N LEU A 988 20.86 45.49 -9.62
CA LEU A 988 19.78 46.17 -8.91
C LEU A 988 19.28 47.37 -9.74
N GLU A 989 18.94 47.13 -11.01
CA GLU A 989 18.42 48.07 -12.05
C GLU A 989 19.30 49.30 -12.36
N TYR A 990 19.61 50.10 -11.34
CA TYR A 990 20.40 51.33 -11.41
C TYR A 990 21.82 51.16 -10.84
N VAL A 991 22.09 50.07 -10.11
CA VAL A 991 23.37 49.82 -9.44
C VAL A 991 23.72 48.33 -9.52
N HIS A 992 24.96 48.01 -9.89
CA HIS A 992 25.48 46.65 -9.94
C HIS A 992 26.44 46.41 -8.76
N LEU A 993 26.19 45.39 -7.94
CA LEU A 993 27.01 45.01 -6.79
C LEU A 993 27.91 43.81 -7.11
N SER A 994 29.15 43.77 -6.60
CA SER A 994 29.96 42.54 -6.66
C SER A 994 29.46 41.54 -5.62
N VAL A 995 29.07 40.34 -6.05
CA VAL A 995 28.65 39.25 -5.15
C VAL A 995 29.77 38.90 -4.17
N VAL A 996 31.02 38.80 -4.66
CA VAL A 996 32.17 38.42 -3.82
C VAL A 996 32.49 39.49 -2.77
N ARG A 997 32.54 40.77 -3.15
CA ARG A 997 32.83 41.86 -2.20
C ARG A 997 31.66 42.16 -1.26
N LEU A 998 30.42 42.01 -1.72
CA LEU A 998 29.23 42.12 -0.89
C LEU A 998 29.22 41.04 0.21
N LEU A 999 29.57 39.80 -0.14
CA LEU A 999 29.65 38.69 0.82
C LEU A 999 30.76 38.93 1.86
N GLU A 1000 31.97 39.33 1.42
CA GLU A 1000 33.06 39.75 2.33
C GLU A 1000 32.70 40.93 3.24
N PHE A 1001 31.85 41.85 2.76
CA PHE A 1001 31.39 43.02 3.49
C PHE A 1001 30.36 42.66 4.56
N LEU A 1002 29.39 41.81 4.20
CA LEU A 1002 28.34 41.34 5.12
C LEU A 1002 28.94 40.47 6.24
N GLU A 1003 29.81 39.50 5.92
CA GLU A 1003 30.51 38.65 6.91
C GLU A 1003 31.37 39.44 7.91
N LYS A 1004 31.85 40.64 7.55
CA LYS A 1004 32.66 41.50 8.43
C LYS A 1004 31.83 42.44 9.30
N ARG A 1005 30.53 42.59 9.06
CA ARG A 1005 29.68 43.61 9.68
C ARG A 1005 28.48 43.06 10.47
N PHE A 1006 28.01 41.86 10.15
CA PHE A 1006 26.82 41.23 10.73
C PHE A 1006 27.12 39.78 11.16
#